data_AF-A0A109JSI6-F1
#
_entry.id   AF-A0A109JSI6-F1
#
_cell.length_a   1.000
_cell.length_b   1.000
_cell.length_c   1.000
_cell.angle_alpha   90.00
_cell.angle_beta   90.00
_cell.angle_gamma   90.00
#
_symmetry.space_group_name_H-M   'P 1'
#
loop_
_entity.id
_entity.type
_entity.pdbx_description
1 polymer ?
#
loop_
_entity_poly.entity_id
_entity_poly.type
_entity_poly.pdbx_seq_one_letter_code
_entity_poly.pdbx_strand_id
1 'polypeptide(L)'
;MSGPDDAFEAWRRRALDAKILDVATSSIVNAKLRKKSREHVGPCPLCGGGSDVKGKRRVADGFAVNPAKGVFNCRRGGVGGDVVAMVMHTRGVPFVAACELIVGEPPPARGSAITEETRRKSEELQAQAAERERRRIQDDNIYRAREIRTVRDIYDRAHPFAGSSAEIYAGIRGLTFPPAPTGRAAPIKSVEAMPYHVDKDTIAHRGPAMVAPIINARREFQGLHFTYLDLAREKGKLQLEWEGEMLDAKKSRGSKQGNFVALTGPVEPEFLVIGEAIEKTTAVYMALASTGRDMSAAAFWSGCDLGNLAGKAAASVIHPTLKNEKTGRAVKVSGPVPDLTSPAIEIPDSVTDLVLLGDSTSEPFSTRQAMSRAAARYSRPGRTVRIAWAPGGIDFDDLLRDAKGDDVATAAALARIADIVDRAIEDPGSALDAAPPVHLTLEERRQIGSAELGRLLADLTAAPAETRMDSLLAIAEQLGELVAADAIVETFAKASLEQAAAGAGMIGEHGAKPVKAAIAAGLKAGKKRPRDLGHAPAKDNAIQIALSSPAAPGRGGDEPPDDDPSSFDIDDLNRSFALVIWGGKAVVVNEQPHGPVNDRVRLLSFDAMSQWFANKFTEVRGADGKVKPVTWATAWLRHRRRRQYAGVEFFPNPDGIAGAANYLNLWRGFSVAPSSNGSCEKFKDHLRVNVCQEDEKLFRYLMGWLAHLVQRPRVRAGVALVLRGAKGTGKTKVGEVIGSLFAPHYFLVDDARYLTGQFNSHMASCLLLQADEALWAGDKSAEGRLKGLITSEIQMVEAKGIDPVRMRNFVHVVMTSNESWVVPATGDERRFFVLDVGSLCQRNNIYFAEIDEELDRGGRERLLFELQTLDLDQFNIWDVPQTEALLDQKIGSLDPIDEFWHSRLHEGLLIHGDEDWRNVVARDDLYSEYLHEVKARNLGRARGSADFGKRIKKLAPEIRDTRPAIEKEPGVVRRTRCYEMPSLQDCRESFERYLGQPMKWPALTPDQHSRADTGGPDAGDISF
;
A
#
# COMPACT_ATOMS: atom_id res chain seq x y z
N MET A 1 -24.10 -48.27 -31.09
CA MET A 1 -23.35 -48.86 -29.96
C MET A 1 -22.21 -47.91 -29.65
N SER A 2 -22.34 -47.09 -28.60
CA SER A 2 -21.25 -46.23 -28.11
C SER A 2 -20.21 -47.11 -27.40
N GLY A 3 -18.94 -46.94 -27.74
CA GLY A 3 -17.85 -47.75 -27.18
C GLY A 3 -17.57 -47.41 -25.71
N PRO A 4 -16.76 -48.22 -25.00
CA PRO A 4 -16.33 -47.93 -23.62
C PRO A 4 -15.68 -46.55 -23.45
N ASP A 5 -15.00 -46.05 -24.49
CA ASP A 5 -14.35 -44.73 -24.48
C ASP A 5 -15.34 -43.57 -24.64
N ASP A 6 -16.48 -43.75 -25.33
CA ASP A 6 -17.52 -42.72 -25.44
C ASP A 6 -18.22 -42.49 -24.09
N ALA A 7 -18.45 -43.58 -23.33
CA ALA A 7 -19.03 -43.50 -22.00
C ALA A 7 -18.08 -42.81 -21.00
N PHE A 8 -16.77 -43.08 -21.08
CA PHE A 8 -15.76 -42.43 -20.25
C PHE A 8 -15.64 -40.93 -20.57
N GLU A 9 -15.64 -40.55 -21.85
CA GLU A 9 -15.54 -39.14 -22.25
C GLU A 9 -16.80 -38.35 -21.86
N ALA A 10 -17.99 -38.96 -21.97
CA ALA A 10 -19.24 -38.38 -21.47
C ALA A 10 -19.23 -38.17 -19.93
N TRP A 11 -18.69 -39.14 -19.19
CA TRP A 11 -18.50 -39.01 -17.73
C TRP A 11 -17.50 -37.89 -17.38
N ARG A 12 -16.36 -37.83 -18.08
CA ARG A 12 -15.35 -36.79 -17.89
C ARG A 12 -15.90 -35.39 -18.17
N ARG A 13 -16.72 -35.26 -19.23
CA ARG A 13 -17.33 -33.98 -19.61
C ARG A 13 -18.29 -33.45 -18.55
N ARG A 14 -19.06 -34.32 -17.90
CA ARG A 14 -19.90 -33.92 -16.75
C ARG A 14 -19.09 -33.32 -15.60
N ALA A 15 -17.88 -33.80 -15.34
CA ALA A 15 -17.01 -33.22 -14.32
C ALA A 15 -16.54 -31.80 -14.70
N LEU A 16 -16.14 -31.60 -15.96
CA LEU A 16 -15.66 -30.31 -16.47
C LEU A 16 -16.78 -29.27 -16.60
N ASP A 17 -17.99 -29.70 -16.95
CA ASP A 17 -19.17 -28.83 -17.10
C ASP A 17 -19.83 -28.50 -15.75
N ALA A 18 -19.36 -29.07 -14.63
CA ALA A 18 -19.86 -28.77 -13.31
C ALA A 18 -19.67 -27.28 -12.96
N LYS A 19 -20.70 -26.68 -12.37
CA LYS A 19 -20.66 -25.26 -11.97
C LYS A 19 -19.61 -25.06 -10.87
N ILE A 20 -18.52 -24.39 -11.22
CA ILE A 20 -17.36 -24.24 -10.34
C ILE A 20 -17.70 -23.60 -8.98
N LEU A 21 -18.64 -22.66 -8.93
CA LEU A 21 -19.04 -22.02 -7.68
C LEU A 21 -19.75 -23.02 -6.75
N ASP A 22 -20.64 -23.84 -7.29
CA ASP A 22 -21.40 -24.83 -6.54
C ASP A 22 -20.44 -25.86 -5.92
N VAL A 23 -19.48 -26.34 -6.71
CA VAL A 23 -18.42 -27.25 -6.25
C VAL A 23 -17.53 -26.58 -5.20
N ALA A 24 -17.15 -25.30 -5.40
CA ALA A 24 -16.33 -24.56 -4.45
C ALA A 24 -16.98 -24.42 -3.06
N THR A 25 -18.30 -24.22 -3.02
CA THR A 25 -19.07 -24.07 -1.76
C THR A 25 -19.62 -25.38 -1.21
N SER A 26 -19.56 -26.47 -1.97
CA SER A 26 -20.01 -27.81 -1.54
C SER A 26 -19.11 -28.40 -0.45
N SER A 27 -19.50 -29.54 0.12
CA SER A 27 -18.67 -30.33 1.03
C SER A 27 -17.37 -30.86 0.43
N ILE A 28 -17.23 -30.83 -0.91
CA ILE A 28 -16.01 -31.24 -1.61
C ILE A 28 -14.87 -30.25 -1.32
N VAL A 29 -15.13 -28.94 -1.45
CA VAL A 29 -14.09 -27.90 -1.30
C VAL A 29 -14.30 -27.05 -0.05
N ASN A 30 -15.55 -26.82 0.35
CA ASN A 30 -15.98 -26.09 1.54
C ASN A 30 -15.32 -24.70 1.67
N ALA A 31 -15.19 -23.99 0.55
CA ALA A 31 -14.59 -22.66 0.54
C ALA A 31 -15.57 -21.61 1.06
N LYS A 32 -15.13 -20.81 2.03
CA LYS A 32 -15.89 -19.67 2.57
C LYS A 32 -15.68 -18.44 1.69
N LEU A 33 -16.53 -18.26 0.68
CA LEU A 33 -16.38 -17.21 -0.33
C LEU A 33 -17.43 -16.10 -0.16
N ARG A 34 -17.02 -14.85 -0.43
CA ARG A 34 -17.90 -13.69 -0.56
C ARG A 34 -17.84 -13.14 -1.98
N LYS A 35 -18.94 -12.60 -2.49
CA LYS A 35 -18.97 -11.99 -3.83
C LYS A 35 -18.17 -10.68 -3.83
N LYS A 36 -17.20 -10.56 -4.74
CA LYS A 36 -16.42 -9.35 -5.00
C LYS A 36 -16.39 -9.11 -6.51
N SER A 37 -17.17 -8.13 -6.97
CA SER A 37 -17.35 -7.83 -8.40
C SER A 37 -17.90 -9.05 -9.17
N ARG A 38 -17.18 -9.55 -10.18
CA ARG A 38 -17.52 -10.73 -10.98
C ARG A 38 -16.99 -12.05 -10.42
N GLU A 39 -16.30 -12.01 -9.28
CA GLU A 39 -15.68 -13.18 -8.62
C GLU A 39 -16.27 -13.42 -7.24
N HIS A 40 -16.07 -14.63 -6.72
CA HIS A 40 -16.29 -15.00 -5.33
C HIS A 40 -14.93 -15.25 -4.70
N VAL A 41 -14.60 -14.52 -3.65
CA VAL A 41 -13.26 -14.50 -3.06
C VAL A 41 -13.30 -14.89 -1.59
N GLY A 42 -12.25 -15.55 -1.11
CA GLY A 42 -12.11 -15.93 0.29
C GLY A 42 -10.74 -16.53 0.59
N PRO A 43 -10.52 -17.06 1.80
CA PRO A 43 -9.33 -17.82 2.11
C PRO A 43 -9.34 -19.16 1.34
N CYS A 44 -8.17 -19.59 0.86
CA CYS A 44 -8.03 -20.92 0.27
C CYS A 44 -8.20 -21.99 1.36
N PRO A 45 -9.03 -23.03 1.16
CA PRO A 45 -9.17 -24.14 2.11
C PRO A 45 -7.85 -24.86 2.44
N LEU A 46 -6.92 -24.92 1.49
CA LEU A 46 -5.65 -25.61 1.66
C LEU A 46 -4.56 -24.74 2.31
N CYS A 47 -4.37 -23.52 1.79
CA CYS A 47 -3.23 -22.67 2.15
C CYS A 47 -3.63 -21.41 2.93
N GLY A 48 -4.91 -21.18 3.20
CA GLY A 48 -5.43 -20.09 4.03
C GLY A 48 -5.53 -18.70 3.37
N GLY A 49 -5.04 -18.50 2.14
CA GLY A 49 -5.04 -17.20 1.43
C GLY A 49 -3.69 -16.45 1.42
N GLY A 50 -3.64 -15.21 0.88
CA GLY A 50 -2.42 -14.42 0.54
C GLY A 50 -1.57 -13.90 1.72
N SER A 51 -0.35 -13.45 1.40
CA SER A 51 0.94 -13.68 2.11
C SER A 51 1.30 -12.89 3.39
N ASP A 52 2.25 -13.51 4.11
CA ASP A 52 3.07 -12.98 5.20
C ASP A 52 4.08 -11.92 4.70
N VAL A 53 3.64 -10.66 4.60
CA VAL A 53 4.54 -9.50 4.73
C VAL A 53 4.54 -9.12 6.21
N LYS A 54 5.70 -9.15 6.88
CA LYS A 54 5.82 -8.69 8.27
C LYS A 54 5.25 -7.27 8.39
N GLY A 55 4.07 -7.15 9.00
CA GLY A 55 3.44 -5.86 9.29
C GLY A 55 2.21 -5.48 8.46
N LYS A 56 1.90 -6.13 7.33
CA LYS A 56 0.66 -5.84 6.57
C LYS A 56 -0.45 -6.86 6.86
N ARG A 57 -1.68 -6.35 7.03
CA ARG A 57 -2.90 -7.13 7.31
C ARG A 57 -3.13 -8.14 6.17
N ARG A 58 -3.22 -9.44 6.48
CA ARG A 58 -3.47 -10.49 5.49
C ARG A 58 -4.73 -10.18 4.69
N VAL A 59 -4.64 -10.26 3.36
CA VAL A 59 -5.78 -10.01 2.48
C VAL A 59 -6.66 -11.26 2.43
N ALA A 60 -7.90 -11.14 2.92
CA ALA A 60 -8.88 -12.22 3.02
C ALA A 60 -9.31 -12.84 1.67
N ASP A 61 -8.84 -12.32 0.54
CA ASP A 61 -9.25 -12.69 -0.83
C ASP A 61 -8.18 -13.54 -1.53
N GLY A 62 -7.53 -14.49 -0.86
CA GLY A 62 -6.43 -15.27 -1.45
C GLY A 62 -6.85 -16.37 -2.43
N PHE A 63 -8.13 -16.73 -2.46
CA PHE A 63 -8.75 -17.72 -3.32
C PHE A 63 -9.94 -17.08 -4.02
N ALA A 64 -9.92 -17.02 -5.35
CA ALA A 64 -10.97 -16.41 -6.17
C ALA A 64 -11.59 -17.45 -7.09
N VAL A 65 -12.90 -17.44 -7.22
CA VAL A 65 -13.69 -18.25 -8.14
C VAL A 65 -14.48 -17.31 -9.04
N ASN A 66 -14.33 -17.45 -10.35
CA ASN A 66 -15.07 -16.68 -11.34
C ASN A 66 -16.14 -17.59 -11.99
N PRO A 67 -17.41 -17.51 -11.57
CA PRO A 67 -18.45 -18.42 -12.05
C PRO A 67 -18.74 -18.24 -13.54
N ALA A 68 -18.59 -17.02 -14.06
CA ALA A 68 -18.85 -16.72 -15.47
C ALA A 68 -17.78 -17.32 -16.40
N LYS A 69 -16.54 -17.43 -15.92
CA LYS A 69 -15.43 -18.03 -16.67
C LYS A 69 -15.22 -19.51 -16.35
N GLY A 70 -15.88 -20.06 -15.33
CA GLY A 70 -15.66 -21.44 -14.88
C GLY A 70 -14.27 -21.69 -14.31
N VAL A 71 -13.58 -20.67 -13.79
CA VAL A 71 -12.18 -20.80 -13.32
C VAL A 71 -11.95 -20.32 -11.89
N PHE A 72 -10.97 -20.90 -11.21
CA PHE A 72 -10.48 -20.45 -9.91
C PHE A 72 -9.02 -19.98 -9.96
N ASN A 73 -8.61 -19.22 -8.95
CA ASN A 73 -7.24 -18.79 -8.72
C ASN A 73 -6.92 -18.78 -7.22
N CYS A 74 -5.96 -19.60 -6.81
CA CYS A 74 -5.33 -19.59 -5.50
C CYS A 74 -4.01 -18.81 -5.57
N ARG A 75 -4.02 -17.57 -5.08
CA ARG A 75 -2.90 -16.62 -5.21
C ARG A 75 -1.66 -17.02 -4.41
N ARG A 76 -1.83 -17.68 -3.26
CA ARG A 76 -0.71 -18.20 -2.44
C ARG A 76 -0.19 -19.55 -2.95
N GLY A 77 -1.09 -20.39 -3.44
CA GLY A 77 -0.71 -21.68 -4.03
C GLY A 77 -0.08 -21.52 -5.42
N GLY A 78 -0.32 -20.39 -6.09
CA GLY A 78 0.10 -20.19 -7.47
C GLY A 78 -0.65 -21.08 -8.46
N VAL A 79 -1.81 -21.63 -8.06
CA VAL A 79 -2.59 -22.59 -8.86
C VAL A 79 -3.91 -21.96 -9.27
N GLY A 80 -4.28 -22.12 -10.54
CA GLY A 80 -5.59 -21.75 -11.07
C GLY A 80 -5.95 -22.64 -12.24
N GLY A 81 -7.23 -22.69 -12.58
CA GLY A 81 -7.74 -23.59 -13.62
C GLY A 81 -9.24 -23.76 -13.54
N ASP A 82 -9.75 -24.84 -14.13
CA ASP A 82 -11.16 -25.21 -14.11
C ASP A 82 -11.60 -25.85 -12.77
N VAL A 83 -12.84 -26.34 -12.73
CA VAL A 83 -13.43 -27.00 -11.57
C VAL A 83 -12.69 -28.25 -11.13
N VAL A 84 -12.10 -29.02 -12.07
CA VAL A 84 -11.34 -30.23 -11.76
C VAL A 84 -9.99 -29.85 -11.16
N ALA A 85 -9.28 -28.88 -11.75
CA ALA A 85 -8.04 -28.34 -11.20
C ALA A 85 -8.23 -27.75 -9.79
N MET A 86 -9.41 -27.19 -9.50
CA MET A 86 -9.77 -26.69 -8.16
C MET A 86 -9.84 -27.81 -7.14
N VAL A 87 -10.52 -28.92 -7.48
CA VAL A 87 -10.63 -30.10 -6.60
C VAL A 87 -9.28 -30.78 -6.45
N MET A 88 -8.49 -30.91 -7.52
CA MET A 88 -7.13 -31.43 -7.45
C MET A 88 -6.26 -30.59 -6.50
N HIS A 89 -6.32 -29.26 -6.61
CA HIS A 89 -5.57 -28.36 -5.73
C HIS A 89 -6.03 -28.49 -4.28
N THR A 90 -7.34 -28.41 -4.03
CA THR A 90 -7.87 -28.31 -2.66
C THR A 90 -7.89 -29.66 -1.94
N ARG A 91 -7.96 -30.79 -2.66
CA ARG A 91 -7.99 -32.14 -2.11
C ARG A 91 -6.68 -32.90 -2.28
N GLY A 92 -5.76 -32.46 -3.13
CA GLY A 92 -4.49 -33.15 -3.38
C GLY A 92 -4.66 -34.49 -4.10
N VAL A 93 -5.69 -34.64 -4.93
CA VAL A 93 -6.02 -35.88 -5.64
C VAL A 93 -5.69 -35.78 -7.14
N PRO A 94 -5.39 -36.90 -7.82
CA PRO A 94 -5.16 -36.92 -9.27
C PRO A 94 -6.43 -36.63 -10.07
N PHE A 95 -6.28 -36.30 -11.36
CA PHE A 95 -7.35 -35.84 -12.24
C PHE A 95 -8.60 -36.74 -12.24
N VAL A 96 -8.45 -38.05 -12.42
CA VAL A 96 -9.60 -38.98 -12.48
C VAL A 96 -10.33 -39.06 -11.14
N ALA A 97 -9.60 -39.03 -10.02
CA ALA A 97 -10.21 -38.99 -8.69
C ALA A 97 -10.92 -37.65 -8.42
N ALA A 98 -10.38 -36.53 -8.92
CA ALA A 98 -11.07 -35.24 -8.86
C ALA A 98 -12.38 -35.25 -9.67
N CYS A 99 -12.37 -35.86 -10.86
CA CYS A 99 -13.59 -36.06 -11.66
C CYS A 99 -14.62 -36.94 -10.92
N GLU A 100 -14.19 -38.05 -10.31
CA GLU A 100 -15.07 -38.92 -9.51
C GLU A 100 -15.68 -38.19 -8.30
N LEU A 101 -14.91 -37.34 -7.62
CA LEU A 101 -15.42 -36.51 -6.51
C LEU A 101 -16.47 -35.48 -6.98
N ILE A 102 -16.32 -34.92 -8.18
CA ILE A 102 -17.25 -33.93 -8.74
C ILE A 102 -18.53 -34.61 -9.24
N VAL A 103 -18.40 -35.74 -9.94
CA VAL A 103 -19.55 -36.44 -10.55
C VAL A 103 -20.31 -37.27 -9.50
N GLY A 104 -19.61 -37.80 -8.49
CA GLY A 104 -20.19 -38.61 -7.42
C GLY A 104 -20.29 -40.10 -7.73
N GLU A 105 -19.77 -40.57 -8.87
CA GLU A 105 -19.78 -41.98 -9.27
C GLU A 105 -18.47 -42.38 -9.99
N PRO A 106 -18.03 -43.65 -9.89
CA PRO A 106 -16.75 -44.11 -10.44
C PRO A 106 -16.71 -44.04 -11.98
N PRO A 107 -15.51 -43.94 -12.58
CA PRO A 107 -15.37 -43.92 -14.03
C PRO A 107 -15.93 -45.21 -14.67
N PRO A 108 -16.67 -45.10 -15.79
CA PRO A 108 -17.24 -46.26 -16.48
C PRO A 108 -16.19 -47.31 -16.83
N ALA A 109 -16.51 -48.58 -16.57
CA ALA A 109 -15.67 -49.75 -16.86
C ALA A 109 -14.27 -49.78 -16.21
N ARG A 110 -13.94 -48.86 -15.28
CA ARG A 110 -12.59 -48.74 -14.69
C ARG A 110 -12.53 -48.81 -13.15
N GLY A 111 -13.66 -48.99 -12.46
CA GLY A 111 -13.72 -49.02 -10.99
C GLY A 111 -13.38 -47.67 -10.36
N SER A 112 -13.46 -47.55 -9.02
CA SER A 112 -13.17 -46.27 -8.34
C SER A 112 -11.69 -45.87 -8.49
N ALA A 113 -11.44 -44.64 -8.93
CA ALA A 113 -10.14 -44.00 -8.97
C ALA A 113 -9.72 -43.42 -7.60
N ILE A 114 -10.63 -43.39 -6.63
CA ILE A 114 -10.36 -42.99 -5.24
C ILE A 114 -9.81 -44.20 -4.48
N THR A 115 -8.51 -44.44 -4.64
CA THR A 115 -7.79 -45.49 -3.90
C THR A 115 -7.64 -45.13 -2.42
N GLU A 116 -7.42 -46.16 -1.58
CA GLU A 116 -7.12 -45.99 -0.15
C GLU A 116 -5.95 -45.02 0.07
N GLU A 117 -4.90 -45.15 -0.74
CA GLU A 117 -3.72 -44.29 -0.70
C GLU A 117 -4.05 -42.82 -1.03
N THR A 118 -4.89 -42.59 -2.04
CA THR A 118 -5.33 -41.25 -2.44
C THR A 118 -6.18 -40.61 -1.35
N ARG A 119 -7.06 -41.38 -0.70
CA ARG A 119 -7.88 -40.92 0.41
C ARG A 119 -7.02 -40.52 1.60
N ARG A 120 -6.08 -41.38 2.01
CA ARG A 120 -5.15 -41.11 3.11
C ARG A 120 -4.31 -39.85 2.85
N LYS A 121 -3.73 -39.69 1.66
CA LYS A 121 -2.96 -38.48 1.29
C LYS A 121 -3.82 -37.22 1.33
N SER A 122 -5.06 -37.30 0.86
CA SER A 122 -6.01 -36.18 0.92
C SER A 122 -6.33 -35.79 2.37
N GLU A 123 -6.63 -36.76 3.22
CA GLU A 123 -6.93 -36.57 4.64
C GLU A 123 -5.73 -35.98 5.42
N GLU A 124 -4.53 -36.50 5.20
CA GLU A 124 -3.29 -35.96 5.78
C GLU A 124 -3.09 -34.49 5.38
N LEU A 125 -3.30 -34.16 4.10
CA LEU A 125 -3.17 -32.81 3.58
C LEU A 125 -4.23 -31.85 4.20
N GLN A 126 -5.47 -32.31 4.38
CA GLN A 126 -6.51 -31.56 5.07
C GLN A 126 -6.19 -31.36 6.55
N ALA A 127 -5.69 -32.40 7.24
CA ALA A 127 -5.31 -32.32 8.65
C ALA A 127 -4.18 -31.29 8.87
N GLN A 128 -3.19 -31.26 7.98
CA GLN A 128 -2.14 -30.25 7.99
C GLN A 128 -2.67 -28.84 7.74
N ALA A 129 -3.63 -28.67 6.82
CA ALA A 129 -4.26 -27.38 6.57
C ALA A 129 -5.06 -26.89 7.78
N ALA A 130 -5.84 -27.76 8.42
CA ALA A 130 -6.59 -27.47 9.62
C ALA A 130 -5.68 -27.11 10.80
N GLU A 131 -4.55 -27.79 10.94
CA GLU A 131 -3.56 -27.49 11.99
C GLU A 131 -2.91 -26.12 11.78
N ARG A 132 -2.56 -25.75 10.54
CA ARG A 132 -2.07 -24.41 10.20
C ARG A 132 -3.09 -23.32 10.55
N GLU A 133 -4.37 -23.58 10.31
CA GLU A 133 -5.46 -22.67 10.64
C GLU A 133 -5.65 -22.52 12.16
N ARG A 134 -5.59 -23.62 12.92
CA ARG A 134 -5.65 -23.58 14.39
C ARG A 134 -4.51 -22.77 14.99
N ARG A 135 -3.27 -23.00 14.54
CA ARG A 135 -2.09 -22.23 14.99
C ARG A 135 -2.24 -20.75 14.68
N ARG A 136 -2.78 -20.39 13.51
CA ARG A 136 -3.06 -18.99 13.15
C ARG A 136 -4.04 -18.34 14.12
N ILE A 137 -5.17 -18.99 14.38
CA ILE A 137 -6.18 -18.48 15.32
C ILE A 137 -5.56 -18.30 16.72
N GLN A 138 -4.71 -19.25 17.13
CA GLN A 138 -3.98 -19.17 18.39
C GLN A 138 -3.01 -17.97 18.41
N ASP A 139 -2.21 -17.76 17.37
CA ASP A 139 -1.28 -16.63 17.26
C ASP A 139 -1.99 -15.27 17.27
N ASP A 140 -3.10 -15.13 16.53
CA ASP A 140 -3.94 -13.92 16.52
C ASP A 140 -4.53 -13.64 17.91
N ASN A 141 -4.98 -14.68 18.62
CA ASN A 141 -5.49 -14.57 19.99
C ASN A 141 -4.39 -14.19 20.98
N ILE A 142 -3.18 -14.75 20.85
CA ILE A 142 -2.02 -14.36 21.65
C ILE A 142 -1.66 -12.89 21.41
N TYR A 143 -1.65 -12.45 20.15
CA TYR A 143 -1.38 -11.05 19.81
C TYR A 143 -2.43 -10.11 20.40
N ARG A 144 -3.72 -10.42 20.23
CA ARG A 144 -4.82 -9.63 20.86
C ARG A 144 -4.68 -9.58 22.37
N ALA A 145 -4.40 -10.70 23.03
CA ALA A 145 -4.22 -10.74 24.47
C ALA A 145 -3.02 -9.90 24.95
N ARG A 146 -1.91 -9.88 24.19
CA ARG A 146 -0.77 -9.00 24.46
C ARG A 146 -1.16 -7.53 24.31
N GLU A 147 -1.84 -7.17 23.22
CA GLU A 147 -2.26 -5.80 22.94
C GLU A 147 -3.22 -5.29 24.03
N ILE A 148 -4.18 -6.11 24.46
CA ILE A 148 -5.11 -5.79 25.55
C ILE A 148 -4.33 -5.50 26.84
N ARG A 149 -3.32 -6.31 27.18
CA ARG A 149 -2.45 -6.05 28.34
C ARG A 149 -1.67 -4.75 28.20
N THR A 150 -1.11 -4.46 27.04
CA THR A 150 -0.35 -3.22 26.79
C THR A 150 -1.22 -1.99 26.97
N VAL A 151 -2.42 -1.97 26.39
CA VAL A 151 -3.30 -0.79 26.50
C VAL A 151 -3.97 -0.71 27.87
N ARG A 152 -4.11 -1.84 28.57
CA ARG A 152 -4.50 -1.86 29.98
C ARG A 152 -3.47 -1.17 30.86
N ASP A 153 -2.17 -1.46 30.67
CA ASP A 153 -1.08 -0.79 31.40
C ASP A 153 -1.06 0.73 31.13
N ILE A 154 -1.28 1.15 29.87
CA ILE A 154 -1.43 2.58 29.53
C ILE A 154 -2.58 3.21 30.34
N TYR A 155 -3.75 2.54 30.37
CA TYR A 155 -4.92 3.05 31.08
C TYR A 155 -4.74 3.07 32.60
N ASP A 156 -4.10 2.06 33.17
CA ASP A 156 -3.87 1.97 34.61
C ASP A 156 -2.91 3.09 35.07
N ARG A 157 -1.95 3.50 34.23
CA ARG A 157 -1.00 4.61 34.48
C ARG A 157 -1.50 5.99 34.05
N ALA A 158 -2.63 6.08 33.35
CA ALA A 158 -3.17 7.35 32.87
C ALA A 158 -3.61 8.26 34.03
N HIS A 159 -3.46 9.57 33.84
CA HIS A 159 -3.85 10.60 34.81
C HIS A 159 -5.37 10.57 35.04
N PRO A 160 -5.84 10.85 36.26
CA PRO A 160 -7.25 11.07 36.54
C PRO A 160 -7.84 12.15 35.62
N PHE A 161 -9.16 12.12 35.40
CA PHE A 161 -9.83 13.13 34.60
C PHE A 161 -9.66 14.55 35.19
N ALA A 162 -9.93 14.70 36.48
CA ALA A 162 -9.78 15.97 37.19
C ALA A 162 -8.33 16.47 37.17
N GLY A 163 -8.14 17.73 36.81
CA GLY A 163 -6.85 18.40 36.66
C GLY A 163 -6.05 18.04 35.40
N SER A 164 -6.65 17.32 34.44
CA SER A 164 -5.93 16.81 33.25
C SER A 164 -6.32 17.51 31.94
N SER A 165 -5.57 17.25 30.87
CA SER A 165 -5.92 17.74 29.53
C SER A 165 -7.31 17.28 29.05
N ALA A 166 -7.79 16.13 29.52
CA ALA A 166 -9.13 15.65 29.19
C ALA A 166 -10.25 16.50 29.81
N GLU A 167 -10.03 17.06 31.01
CA GLU A 167 -10.98 17.99 31.64
C GLU A 167 -11.01 19.34 30.94
N ILE A 168 -9.83 19.87 30.58
CA ILE A 168 -9.74 21.10 29.78
C ILE A 168 -10.46 20.91 28.44
N TYR A 169 -10.24 19.76 27.79
CA TYR A 169 -10.94 19.39 26.57
C TYR A 169 -12.47 19.34 26.75
N ALA A 170 -12.96 18.77 27.85
CA ALA A 170 -14.39 18.76 28.16
C ALA A 170 -14.95 20.19 28.31
N GLY A 171 -14.21 21.08 28.99
CA GLY A 171 -14.55 22.49 29.11
C GLY A 171 -14.58 23.22 27.75
N ILE A 172 -13.64 22.94 26.86
CA ILE A 172 -13.66 23.47 25.48
C ILE A 172 -14.95 23.06 24.75
N ARG A 173 -15.49 21.87 25.04
CA ARG A 173 -16.73 21.35 24.46
C ARG A 173 -18.00 21.75 25.22
N GLY A 174 -17.91 22.48 26.33
CA GLY A 174 -19.07 22.77 27.18
C GLY A 174 -19.66 21.53 27.85
N LEU A 175 -18.84 20.48 28.05
CA LEU A 175 -19.27 19.20 28.59
C LEU A 175 -18.78 19.00 30.02
N THR A 176 -19.64 18.40 30.84
CA THR A 176 -19.31 17.85 32.15
C THR A 176 -19.49 16.35 32.10
N PHE A 177 -18.38 15.61 32.17
CA PHE A 177 -18.44 14.15 32.21
C PHE A 177 -19.00 13.68 33.56
N PRO A 178 -19.83 12.62 33.58
CA PRO A 178 -20.33 12.06 34.83
C PRO A 178 -19.17 11.64 35.75
N PRO A 179 -19.30 11.83 37.07
CA PRO A 179 -18.32 11.30 38.01
C PRO A 179 -18.27 9.77 37.90
N ALA A 180 -17.11 9.18 38.20
CA ALA A 180 -16.95 7.73 38.18
C ALA A 180 -18.00 7.07 39.09
N PRO A 181 -18.80 6.09 38.61
CA PRO A 181 -19.78 5.42 39.45
C PRO A 181 -19.09 4.77 40.65
N THR A 182 -19.68 4.90 41.84
CA THR A 182 -19.22 4.20 43.04
C THR A 182 -19.25 2.69 42.79
N GLY A 183 -18.06 2.07 42.69
CA GLY A 183 -17.92 0.62 42.80
C GLY A 183 -17.85 -0.22 41.51
N ARG A 184 -17.91 0.32 40.28
CA ARG A 184 -17.45 -0.33 39.01
C ARG A 184 -17.91 0.44 37.74
N ALA A 185 -17.02 1.25 37.18
CA ALA A 185 -16.79 1.42 35.73
C ALA A 185 -15.53 2.29 35.58
N ALA A 186 -14.74 2.02 34.55
CA ALA A 186 -13.41 2.58 34.41
C ALA A 186 -13.52 4.03 33.83
N PRO A 187 -13.13 5.07 34.59
CA PRO A 187 -13.37 6.46 34.22
C PRO A 187 -12.62 6.87 32.95
N ILE A 188 -13.10 7.92 32.29
CA ILE A 188 -12.28 8.64 31.32
C ILE A 188 -11.03 9.14 32.04
N LYS A 189 -9.88 9.05 31.38
CA LYS A 189 -8.58 9.46 31.90
C LYS A 189 -7.82 10.25 30.83
N SER A 190 -6.64 10.76 31.19
CA SER A 190 -5.76 11.48 30.26
C SER A 190 -4.35 10.90 30.24
N VAL A 191 -3.75 10.83 29.06
CA VAL A 191 -2.32 10.58 28.88
C VAL A 191 -1.71 11.83 28.24
N GLU A 192 -0.93 12.58 29.01
CA GLU A 192 -0.46 13.92 28.63
C GLU A 192 0.58 13.94 27.48
N ALA A 193 1.32 12.83 27.30
CA ALA A 193 2.33 12.68 26.26
C ALA A 193 2.17 11.37 25.48
N MET A 194 0.97 11.15 24.93
CA MET A 194 0.64 9.95 24.17
C MET A 194 1.26 10.00 22.75
N PRO A 195 2.02 8.98 22.33
CA PRO A 195 2.48 8.89 20.94
C PRO A 195 1.34 8.56 19.99
N TYR A 196 1.29 9.29 18.88
CA TYR A 196 0.44 9.04 17.73
C TYR A 196 1.25 8.30 16.67
N HIS A 197 1.01 7.00 16.56
CA HIS A 197 1.68 6.11 15.62
C HIS A 197 0.96 6.09 14.27
N VAL A 198 1.66 6.35 13.16
CA VAL A 198 1.11 6.18 11.79
C VAL A 198 1.23 4.75 11.31
N ASP A 199 2.28 4.05 11.75
CA ASP A 199 2.47 2.62 11.61
C ASP A 199 3.14 2.05 12.87
N LYS A 200 3.73 0.86 12.81
CA LYS A 200 4.30 0.21 14.00
C LYS A 200 5.52 0.93 14.55
N ASP A 201 6.28 1.61 13.70
CA ASP A 201 7.62 2.10 14.04
C ASP A 201 7.71 3.64 13.96
N THR A 202 6.77 4.29 13.27
CA THR A 202 6.78 5.74 13.08
C THR A 202 5.76 6.46 13.96
N ILE A 203 6.25 7.45 14.70
CA ILE A 203 5.45 8.35 15.53
C ILE A 203 5.37 9.70 14.82
N ALA A 204 4.16 10.08 14.40
CA ALA A 204 3.92 11.35 13.71
C ALA A 204 3.67 12.51 14.68
N HIS A 205 3.22 12.23 15.90
CA HIS A 205 2.94 13.25 16.90
C HIS A 205 3.08 12.69 18.33
N ARG A 206 3.37 13.53 19.31
CA ARG A 206 3.27 13.22 20.75
C ARG A 206 2.57 14.37 21.44
N GLY A 207 1.50 14.07 22.17
CA GLY A 207 0.69 15.08 22.84
C GLY A 207 -0.42 14.48 23.70
N PRO A 208 -1.26 15.31 24.32
CA PRO A 208 -2.30 14.84 25.22
C PRO A 208 -3.35 14.00 24.49
N ALA A 209 -3.82 12.95 25.14
CA ALA A 209 -4.91 12.12 24.65
C ALA A 209 -5.89 11.76 25.78
N MET A 210 -7.18 12.03 25.54
CA MET A 210 -8.25 11.49 26.36
C MET A 210 -8.37 9.99 26.06
N VAL A 211 -8.32 9.16 27.11
CA VAL A 211 -8.42 7.71 26.98
C VAL A 211 -9.66 7.16 27.69
N ALA A 212 -10.38 6.27 27.02
CA ALA A 212 -11.60 5.66 27.54
C ALA A 212 -11.59 4.13 27.34
N PRO A 213 -11.82 3.35 28.40
CA PRO A 213 -11.73 1.90 28.35
C PRO A 213 -12.90 1.32 27.55
N ILE A 214 -12.56 0.43 26.62
CA ILE A 214 -13.53 -0.34 25.84
C ILE A 214 -13.77 -1.65 26.59
N ILE A 215 -15.02 -1.95 26.91
CA ILE A 215 -15.44 -3.07 27.74
C ILE A 215 -16.55 -3.89 27.09
N ASN A 216 -16.68 -5.15 27.51
CA ASN A 216 -17.81 -5.99 27.12
C ASN A 216 -19.02 -5.78 28.06
N ALA A 217 -20.13 -6.47 27.77
CA ALA A 217 -21.35 -6.41 28.60
C ALA A 217 -21.11 -6.78 30.07
N ARG A 218 -20.11 -7.63 30.35
CA ARG A 218 -19.69 -8.02 31.71
C ARG A 218 -18.74 -7.03 32.38
N ARG A 219 -18.49 -5.87 31.76
CA ARG A 219 -17.58 -4.82 32.20
C ARG A 219 -16.09 -5.23 32.25
N GLU A 220 -15.71 -6.26 31.51
CA GLU A 220 -14.32 -6.68 31.38
C GLU A 220 -13.60 -5.82 30.33
N PHE A 221 -12.34 -5.49 30.60
CA PHE A 221 -11.53 -4.65 29.72
C PHE A 221 -11.12 -5.39 28.44
N GLN A 222 -11.51 -4.85 27.29
CA GLN A 222 -11.27 -5.43 25.97
C GLN A 222 -10.37 -4.54 25.10
N GLY A 223 -10.19 -3.26 25.42
CA GLY A 223 -9.36 -2.35 24.66
C GLY A 223 -9.37 -0.93 25.21
N LEU A 224 -8.76 -0.01 24.49
CA LEU A 224 -8.67 1.40 24.87
C LEU A 224 -8.97 2.29 23.65
N HIS A 225 -9.89 3.23 23.84
CA HIS A 225 -10.16 4.33 22.93
C HIS A 225 -9.25 5.51 23.27
N PHE A 226 -8.77 6.20 22.25
CA PHE A 226 -7.94 7.39 22.32
C PHE A 226 -8.60 8.50 21.51
N THR A 227 -8.74 9.68 22.09
CA THR A 227 -9.01 10.93 21.38
C THR A 227 -7.81 11.83 21.60
N TYR A 228 -6.99 12.04 20.57
CA TYR A 228 -5.82 12.90 20.63
C TYR A 228 -6.24 14.37 20.59
N LEU A 229 -5.60 15.17 21.43
CA LEU A 229 -6.03 16.52 21.77
C LEU A 229 -5.01 17.56 21.30
N ASP A 230 -5.53 18.70 20.89
CA ASP A 230 -4.78 19.92 20.65
C ASP A 230 -5.61 21.05 21.26
N LEU A 231 -5.32 21.35 22.53
CA LEU A 231 -6.11 22.24 23.37
C LEU A 231 -6.05 23.71 22.92
N ALA A 232 -5.09 24.06 22.04
CA ALA A 232 -5.01 25.40 21.46
C ALA A 232 -6.05 25.61 20.33
N ARG A 233 -6.65 24.54 19.82
CA ARG A 233 -7.65 24.62 18.73
C ARG A 233 -9.05 24.82 19.26
N GLU A 234 -9.87 25.48 18.44
CA GLU A 234 -11.28 25.79 18.70
C GLU A 234 -12.10 24.56 19.15
N LYS A 235 -11.89 23.40 18.52
CA LYS A 235 -12.61 22.15 18.84
C LYS A 235 -11.82 21.21 19.78
N GLY A 236 -10.60 21.56 20.18
CA GLY A 236 -9.76 20.80 21.13
C GLY A 236 -9.21 19.46 20.65
N LYS A 237 -9.56 18.99 19.45
CA LYS A 237 -9.05 17.73 18.84
C LYS A 237 -7.82 18.00 17.99
N LEU A 238 -6.88 17.06 18.01
CA LEU A 238 -5.73 17.08 17.12
C LEU A 238 -6.17 17.02 15.65
N GLN A 239 -5.61 17.88 14.81
CA GLN A 239 -5.68 17.74 13.36
C GLN A 239 -4.26 17.56 12.84
N LEU A 240 -3.97 16.36 12.35
CA LEU A 240 -2.64 15.95 11.92
C LEU A 240 -2.69 15.54 10.46
N GLU A 241 -1.91 16.22 9.62
CA GLU A 241 -1.68 15.83 8.23
C GLU A 241 -0.36 15.05 8.13
N TRP A 242 -0.37 13.93 7.43
CA TRP A 242 0.82 13.13 7.16
C TRP A 242 0.82 12.67 5.71
N GLU A 243 1.88 12.98 4.96
CA GLU A 243 2.01 12.60 3.53
C GLU A 243 0.83 13.05 2.64
N GLY A 244 0.23 14.21 2.95
CA GLY A 244 -0.92 14.74 2.20
C GLY A 244 -2.28 14.11 2.56
N GLU A 245 -2.34 13.27 3.62
CA GLU A 245 -3.57 12.69 4.15
C GLU A 245 -3.86 13.21 5.56
N MET A 246 -5.11 13.62 5.81
CA MET A 246 -5.58 14.01 7.14
C MET A 246 -5.88 12.77 7.98
N LEU A 247 -5.21 12.63 9.12
CA LEU A 247 -5.34 11.48 10.00
C LEU A 247 -6.44 11.69 11.05
N ASP A 248 -7.13 10.60 11.42
CA ASP A 248 -8.20 10.65 12.42
C ASP A 248 -7.63 10.93 13.83
N ALA A 249 -8.22 11.90 14.52
CA ALA A 249 -7.91 12.21 15.91
C ALA A 249 -8.31 11.07 16.87
N LYS A 250 -9.21 10.18 16.45
CA LYS A 250 -9.69 9.04 17.23
C LYS A 250 -9.00 7.75 16.82
N LYS A 251 -8.53 6.98 17.80
CA LYS A 251 -7.99 5.62 17.59
C LYS A 251 -8.52 4.65 18.62
N SER A 252 -8.54 3.38 18.29
CA SER A 252 -8.83 2.31 19.25
C SER A 252 -7.80 1.21 19.13
N ARG A 253 -7.32 0.70 20.26
CA ARG A 253 -6.38 -0.43 20.35
C ARG A 253 -6.97 -1.53 21.22
N GLY A 254 -6.62 -2.80 20.94
CA GLY A 254 -7.31 -3.97 21.52
C GLY A 254 -8.52 -4.41 20.69
N SER A 255 -9.62 -4.79 21.36
CA SER A 255 -10.84 -5.31 20.73
C SER A 255 -12.03 -4.37 20.89
N LYS A 256 -12.32 -3.60 19.84
CA LYS A 256 -13.51 -2.73 19.74
C LYS A 256 -14.77 -3.48 19.33
N GLN A 257 -14.63 -4.45 18.42
CA GLN A 257 -15.78 -5.09 17.78
C GLN A 257 -16.65 -5.81 18.81
N GLY A 258 -17.91 -5.39 18.92
CA GLY A 258 -18.89 -5.95 19.87
C GLY A 258 -18.76 -5.44 21.30
N ASN A 259 -17.88 -4.47 21.54
CA ASN A 259 -17.63 -3.86 22.84
C ASN A 259 -17.94 -2.36 22.78
N PHE A 260 -18.03 -1.70 23.94
CA PHE A 260 -18.46 -0.31 24.06
C PHE A 260 -17.65 0.44 25.12
N VAL A 261 -17.72 1.77 25.09
CA VAL A 261 -17.28 2.63 26.20
C VAL A 261 -18.50 2.96 27.04
N ALA A 262 -18.48 2.65 28.33
CA ALA A 262 -19.54 3.05 29.23
C ALA A 262 -19.17 4.33 29.97
N LEU A 263 -19.98 5.38 29.80
CA LEU A 263 -19.77 6.67 30.46
C LEU A 263 -20.30 6.65 31.89
N THR A 264 -21.52 6.14 32.08
CA THR A 264 -22.15 5.97 33.40
C THR A 264 -23.31 4.97 33.32
N GLY A 265 -23.85 4.61 34.49
CA GLY A 265 -25.01 3.75 34.66
C GLY A 265 -24.70 2.30 35.08
N PRO A 266 -25.73 1.57 35.55
CA PRO A 266 -25.59 0.22 36.10
C PRO A 266 -25.18 -0.82 35.04
N VAL A 267 -24.76 -2.00 35.49
CA VAL A 267 -24.41 -3.13 34.59
C VAL A 267 -25.64 -3.63 33.81
N GLU A 268 -26.79 -3.64 34.48
CA GLU A 268 -28.09 -4.07 33.94
C GLU A 268 -29.06 -2.88 33.96
N PRO A 269 -28.96 -1.95 33.00
CA PRO A 269 -29.87 -0.81 32.91
C PRO A 269 -31.22 -1.22 32.32
N GLU A 270 -32.27 -0.50 32.69
CA GLU A 270 -33.60 -0.59 32.04
C GLU A 270 -33.68 0.36 30.84
N PHE A 271 -33.07 1.54 30.99
CA PHE A 271 -32.98 2.57 29.95
C PHE A 271 -31.54 2.73 29.47
N LEU A 272 -31.29 2.57 28.18
CA LEU A 272 -29.96 2.70 27.59
C LEU A 272 -29.96 3.74 26.48
N VAL A 273 -29.10 4.75 26.62
CA VAL A 273 -28.74 5.66 25.54
C VAL A 273 -27.39 5.26 24.97
N ILE A 274 -27.30 5.05 23.66
CA ILE A 274 -26.04 4.73 23.01
C ILE A 274 -25.83 5.58 21.75
N GLY A 275 -24.67 6.24 21.69
CA GLY A 275 -24.26 7.05 20.55
C GLY A 275 -22.99 6.52 19.88
N GLU A 276 -22.66 7.09 18.73
CA GLU A 276 -21.40 6.83 18.05
C GLU A 276 -20.19 7.35 18.86
N ALA A 277 -20.34 8.54 19.44
CA ALA A 277 -19.24 9.29 20.05
C ALA A 277 -19.45 9.52 21.54
N ILE A 278 -18.34 9.62 22.26
CA ILE A 278 -18.31 9.88 23.71
C ILE A 278 -18.94 11.24 24.01
N GLU A 279 -18.56 12.28 23.27
CA GLU A 279 -18.96 13.66 23.49
C GLU A 279 -20.47 13.86 23.30
N LYS A 280 -21.02 13.33 22.19
CA LYS A 280 -22.46 13.38 21.87
C LYS A 280 -23.29 12.69 22.94
N THR A 281 -22.83 11.53 23.41
CA THR A 281 -23.53 10.76 24.45
C THR A 281 -23.48 11.48 25.80
N THR A 282 -22.36 12.14 26.14
CA THR A 282 -22.25 12.99 27.34
C THR A 282 -23.20 14.19 27.28
N ALA A 283 -23.35 14.84 26.12
CA ALA A 283 -24.30 15.95 25.97
C ALA A 283 -25.74 15.53 26.29
N VAL A 284 -26.15 14.35 25.82
CA VAL A 284 -27.49 13.79 26.12
C VAL A 284 -27.61 13.40 27.59
N TYR A 285 -26.56 12.85 28.20
CA TYR A 285 -26.53 12.61 29.65
C TYR A 285 -26.76 13.91 30.43
N MET A 286 -26.03 14.98 30.11
CA MET A 286 -26.19 16.28 30.79
C MET A 286 -27.60 16.83 30.63
N ALA A 287 -28.16 16.74 29.42
CA ALA A 287 -29.51 17.20 29.12
C ALA A 287 -30.56 16.47 29.96
N LEU A 288 -30.54 15.13 29.96
CA LEU A 288 -31.49 14.34 30.75
C LEU A 288 -31.30 14.55 32.25
N ALA A 289 -30.06 14.63 32.74
CA ALA A 289 -29.78 14.91 34.15
C ALA A 289 -30.32 16.28 34.60
N SER A 290 -30.28 17.28 33.71
CA SER A 290 -30.79 18.63 34.01
C SER A 290 -32.31 18.70 34.20
N THR A 291 -33.07 17.70 33.72
CA THR A 291 -34.53 17.64 33.86
C THR A 291 -34.98 17.14 35.24
N GLY A 292 -34.08 16.63 36.07
CA GLY A 292 -34.42 15.99 37.34
C GLY A 292 -34.98 14.56 37.20
N ARG A 293 -34.90 13.95 36.01
CA ARG A 293 -35.26 12.55 35.76
C ARG A 293 -34.44 11.60 36.66
N ASP A 294 -35.07 10.53 37.15
CA ASP A 294 -34.33 9.47 37.86
C ASP A 294 -33.43 8.72 36.88
N MET A 295 -32.13 8.75 37.16
CA MET A 295 -31.08 8.16 36.32
C MET A 295 -30.55 6.84 36.90
N SER A 296 -31.11 6.34 38.01
CA SER A 296 -30.62 5.15 38.72
C SER A 296 -30.60 3.88 37.86
N ALA A 297 -31.59 3.73 36.97
CA ALA A 297 -31.71 2.62 36.02
C ALA A 297 -31.20 2.95 34.60
N ALA A 298 -30.60 4.13 34.40
CA ALA A 298 -30.18 4.63 33.10
C ALA A 298 -28.68 4.43 32.86
N ALA A 299 -28.29 4.00 31.65
CA ALA A 299 -26.90 3.93 31.23
C ALA A 299 -26.63 4.66 29.91
N PHE A 300 -25.38 5.11 29.75
CA PHE A 300 -24.93 5.93 28.63
C PHE A 300 -23.66 5.35 28.03
N TRP A 301 -23.77 4.81 26.83
CA TRP A 301 -22.69 4.10 26.15
C TRP A 301 -22.28 4.80 24.86
N SER A 302 -21.02 4.60 24.47
CA SER A 302 -20.51 4.97 23.16
C SER A 302 -20.06 3.72 22.41
N GLY A 303 -20.50 3.59 21.16
CA GLY A 303 -20.05 2.57 20.23
C GLY A 303 -18.67 2.83 19.62
N CYS A 304 -18.03 3.96 19.97
CA CYS A 304 -16.78 4.51 19.42
C CYS A 304 -16.85 4.97 17.95
N ASP A 305 -17.52 4.21 17.09
CA ASP A 305 -17.83 4.56 15.71
C ASP A 305 -19.17 3.96 15.26
N LEU A 306 -19.74 4.53 14.19
CA LEU A 306 -21.02 4.13 13.61
C LEU A 306 -21.06 2.66 13.14
N GLY A 307 -19.93 2.14 12.65
CA GLY A 307 -19.81 0.76 12.16
C GLY A 307 -19.91 -0.28 13.28
N ASN A 308 -19.29 -0.02 14.43
CA ASN A 308 -19.40 -0.87 15.61
C ASN A 308 -20.78 -0.76 16.26
N LEU A 309 -21.34 0.46 16.34
CA LEU A 309 -22.69 0.69 16.87
C LEU A 309 -23.76 -0.10 16.11
N ALA A 310 -23.75 -0.05 14.77
CA ALA A 310 -24.74 -0.74 13.94
C ALA A 310 -24.40 -2.20 13.63
N GLY A 311 -23.14 -2.58 13.78
CA GLY A 311 -22.62 -3.88 13.36
C GLY A 311 -22.65 -4.07 11.83
N LYS A 312 -22.25 -5.27 11.41
CA LYS A 312 -22.14 -5.63 9.99
C LYS A 312 -23.52 -5.73 9.31
N ALA A 313 -23.61 -5.28 8.06
CA ALA A 313 -24.81 -5.43 7.23
C ALA A 313 -24.81 -6.77 6.47
N ALA A 314 -26.01 -7.31 6.21
CA ALA A 314 -26.20 -8.50 5.39
C ALA A 314 -25.79 -8.25 3.92
N ALA A 315 -26.01 -7.02 3.44
CA ALA A 315 -25.65 -6.59 2.09
C ALA A 315 -25.28 -5.10 2.06
N SER A 316 -24.59 -4.70 0.99
CA SER A 316 -24.35 -3.28 0.67
C SER A 316 -25.43 -2.74 -0.26
N VAL A 317 -25.80 -1.48 -0.09
CA VAL A 317 -26.70 -0.74 -0.98
C VAL A 317 -25.90 0.29 -1.80
N ILE A 318 -26.45 0.70 -2.94
CA ILE A 318 -25.85 1.77 -3.76
C ILE A 318 -26.27 3.10 -3.15
N HIS A 319 -25.30 3.98 -2.92
CA HIS A 319 -25.55 5.34 -2.47
C HIS A 319 -26.25 6.12 -3.61
N PRO A 320 -27.34 6.85 -3.34
CA PRO A 320 -28.14 7.51 -4.39
C PRO A 320 -27.37 8.60 -5.14
N THR A 321 -26.57 9.41 -4.43
CA THR A 321 -25.88 10.58 -5.01
C THR A 321 -24.35 10.49 -5.01
N LEU A 322 -23.73 9.89 -3.99
CA LEU A 322 -22.28 9.83 -3.84
C LEU A 322 -21.62 8.95 -4.90
N LYS A 323 -20.64 9.52 -5.62
CA LYS A 323 -19.84 8.84 -6.64
C LYS A 323 -18.37 8.91 -6.28
N ASN A 324 -17.63 7.87 -6.64
CA ASN A 324 -16.18 7.84 -6.46
C ASN A 324 -15.52 8.80 -7.45
N GLU A 325 -14.81 9.81 -6.94
CA GLU A 325 -14.22 10.89 -7.73
C GLU A 325 -13.24 10.41 -8.81
N LYS A 326 -12.53 9.31 -8.56
CA LYS A 326 -11.54 8.74 -9.50
C LYS A 326 -12.17 7.89 -10.60
N THR A 327 -13.38 7.37 -10.39
CA THR A 327 -13.99 6.36 -11.28
C THR A 327 -15.39 6.72 -11.78
N GLY A 328 -16.01 7.78 -11.25
CA GLY A 328 -17.37 8.23 -11.58
C GLY A 328 -18.50 7.26 -11.18
N ARG A 329 -18.19 6.13 -10.56
CA ARG A 329 -19.17 5.09 -10.18
C ARG A 329 -19.84 5.41 -8.85
N ALA A 330 -21.12 5.07 -8.74
CA ALA A 330 -21.86 5.19 -7.48
C ALA A 330 -21.17 4.40 -6.36
N VAL A 331 -21.03 5.04 -5.20
CA VAL A 331 -20.43 4.44 -4.00
C VAL A 331 -21.39 3.40 -3.43
N LYS A 332 -20.85 2.30 -2.88
CA LYS A 332 -21.65 1.31 -2.13
C LYS A 332 -21.42 1.51 -0.64
N VAL A 333 -22.51 1.52 0.13
CA VAL A 333 -22.49 1.68 1.59
C VAL A 333 -23.19 0.49 2.26
N SER A 334 -22.95 0.28 3.54
CA SER A 334 -23.58 -0.81 4.31
C SER A 334 -25.10 -0.61 4.37
N GLY A 335 -25.86 -1.63 3.97
CA GLY A 335 -27.33 -1.58 3.92
C GLY A 335 -28.00 -1.61 5.30
N PRO A 336 -29.33 -1.45 5.35
CA PRO A 336 -30.08 -1.31 6.59
C PRO A 336 -30.37 -2.66 7.25
N VAL A 337 -30.16 -3.78 6.56
CA VAL A 337 -30.43 -5.12 7.09
C VAL A 337 -29.21 -5.65 7.83
N PRO A 338 -29.33 -6.05 9.11
CA PRO A 338 -28.21 -6.56 9.89
C PRO A 338 -27.82 -8.00 9.47
N ASP A 339 -26.52 -8.27 9.48
CA ASP A 339 -26.00 -9.64 9.49
C ASP A 339 -26.02 -10.17 10.93
N LEU A 340 -27.04 -10.96 11.28
CA LEU A 340 -27.24 -11.50 12.62
C LEU A 340 -26.21 -12.58 13.01
N THR A 341 -25.42 -13.08 12.05
CA THR A 341 -24.36 -14.07 12.33
C THR A 341 -23.05 -13.45 12.77
N SER A 342 -22.91 -12.12 12.64
CA SER A 342 -21.70 -11.38 12.99
C SER A 342 -21.80 -10.76 14.38
N PRO A 343 -20.69 -10.75 15.17
CA PRO A 343 -20.66 -10.09 16.47
C PRO A 343 -21.01 -8.61 16.39
N ALA A 344 -21.78 -8.13 17.36
CA ALA A 344 -22.17 -6.74 17.57
C ALA A 344 -22.21 -6.44 19.08
N ILE A 345 -22.48 -5.19 19.45
CA ILE A 345 -22.57 -4.79 20.86
C ILE A 345 -23.70 -5.59 21.53
N GLU A 346 -23.39 -6.28 22.61
CA GLU A 346 -24.37 -7.04 23.38
C GLU A 346 -25.15 -6.08 24.28
N ILE A 347 -26.45 -5.93 24.01
CA ILE A 347 -27.37 -5.09 24.79
C ILE A 347 -28.03 -5.95 25.88
N PRO A 348 -27.82 -5.67 27.19
CA PRO A 348 -28.28 -6.47 28.31
C PRO A 348 -29.77 -6.73 28.31
N ASP A 349 -30.17 -7.88 28.84
CA ASP A 349 -31.57 -8.30 28.76
C ASP A 349 -32.54 -7.39 29.52
N SER A 350 -32.05 -6.74 30.57
CA SER A 350 -32.74 -5.74 31.37
C SER A 350 -33.21 -4.51 30.57
N VAL A 351 -32.57 -4.20 29.43
CA VAL A 351 -32.89 -2.99 28.66
C VAL A 351 -34.24 -3.16 27.97
N THR A 352 -35.25 -2.42 28.45
CA THR A 352 -36.58 -2.30 27.85
C THR A 352 -36.63 -1.15 26.86
N ASP A 353 -35.83 -0.10 27.08
CA ASP A 353 -35.86 1.12 26.27
C ASP A 353 -34.45 1.49 25.81
N LEU A 354 -34.22 1.38 24.51
CA LEU A 354 -32.95 1.70 23.85
C LEU A 354 -33.11 2.93 22.97
N VAL A 355 -32.35 3.99 23.25
CA VAL A 355 -32.27 5.20 22.41
C VAL A 355 -30.92 5.25 21.70
N LEU A 356 -30.97 5.21 20.38
CA LEU A 356 -29.82 5.39 19.49
C LEU A 356 -29.67 6.87 19.15
N LEU A 357 -28.45 7.42 19.27
CA LEU A 357 -28.19 8.81 18.90
C LEU A 357 -27.72 8.90 17.44
N GLY A 358 -28.56 9.52 16.60
CA GLY A 358 -28.28 9.79 15.19
C GLY A 358 -27.52 11.11 15.00
N ASP A 359 -26.46 11.06 14.19
CA ASP A 359 -25.68 12.22 13.76
C ASP A 359 -26.33 12.92 12.54
N SER A 360 -26.30 14.25 12.53
CA SER A 360 -26.84 15.10 11.46
C SER A 360 -25.78 15.92 10.71
N THR A 361 -24.50 15.78 11.07
CA THR A 361 -23.31 16.37 10.42
C THR A 361 -22.60 15.38 9.49
N SER A 362 -22.73 14.08 9.75
CA SER A 362 -22.24 13.01 8.88
C SER A 362 -23.10 12.85 7.61
N GLU A 363 -22.59 12.11 6.62
CA GLU A 363 -23.31 11.85 5.36
C GLU A 363 -24.71 11.21 5.64
N PRO A 364 -25.82 11.92 5.33
CA PRO A 364 -27.15 11.56 5.85
C PRO A 364 -27.67 10.20 5.41
N PHE A 365 -27.35 9.73 4.20
CA PHE A 365 -27.82 8.44 3.70
C PHE A 365 -27.17 7.30 4.48
N SER A 366 -25.84 7.29 4.54
CA SER A 366 -25.06 6.26 5.22
C SER A 366 -25.39 6.18 6.72
N THR A 367 -25.57 7.33 7.36
CA THR A 367 -25.98 7.40 8.77
C THR A 367 -27.37 6.79 8.98
N ARG A 368 -28.35 7.12 8.14
CA ARG A 368 -29.69 6.50 8.19
C ARG A 368 -29.67 5.00 7.97
N GLN A 369 -28.87 4.51 7.01
CA GLN A 369 -28.72 3.07 6.80
C GLN A 369 -28.11 2.37 8.03
N ALA A 370 -27.15 3.00 8.71
CA ALA A 370 -26.57 2.46 9.93
C ALA A 370 -27.54 2.49 11.12
N MET A 371 -28.26 3.59 11.34
CA MET A 371 -29.25 3.69 12.42
C MET A 371 -30.40 2.69 12.24
N SER A 372 -30.93 2.55 11.02
CA SER A 372 -31.94 1.54 10.70
C SER A 372 -31.44 0.13 10.97
N ARG A 373 -30.18 -0.15 10.65
CA ARG A 373 -29.54 -1.43 10.92
C ARG A 373 -29.34 -1.71 12.40
N ALA A 374 -28.90 -0.71 13.17
CA ALA A 374 -28.79 -0.80 14.61
C ALA A 374 -30.16 -1.07 15.25
N ALA A 375 -31.19 -0.32 14.84
CA ALA A 375 -32.56 -0.49 15.32
C ALA A 375 -33.08 -1.90 15.03
N ALA A 376 -32.98 -2.36 13.78
CA ALA A 376 -33.41 -3.70 13.39
C ALA A 376 -32.62 -4.82 14.10
N ARG A 377 -31.33 -4.60 14.40
CA ARG A 377 -30.47 -5.57 15.09
C ARG A 377 -30.85 -5.74 16.56
N TYR A 378 -31.11 -4.64 17.25
CA TYR A 378 -31.33 -4.65 18.70
C TYR A 378 -32.80 -4.79 19.09
N SER A 379 -33.71 -4.65 18.12
CA SER A 379 -35.14 -4.87 18.29
C SER A 379 -35.43 -6.34 18.59
N ARG A 380 -36.29 -6.56 19.60
CA ARG A 380 -36.77 -7.89 20.01
C ARG A 380 -38.00 -7.71 20.91
N PRO A 381 -38.79 -8.77 21.18
CA PRO A 381 -39.88 -8.71 22.14
C PRO A 381 -39.40 -8.19 23.51
N GLY A 382 -40.14 -7.24 24.08
CA GLY A 382 -39.81 -6.62 25.38
C GLY A 382 -38.76 -5.50 25.33
N ARG A 383 -38.20 -5.16 24.16
CA ARG A 383 -37.33 -4.00 24.00
C ARG A 383 -37.79 -3.09 22.87
N THR A 384 -38.04 -1.82 23.20
CA THR A 384 -38.36 -0.78 22.25
C THR A 384 -37.08 -0.01 21.88
N VAL A 385 -36.78 0.06 20.58
CA VAL A 385 -35.60 0.77 20.06
C VAL A 385 -36.04 2.02 19.32
N ARG A 386 -35.44 3.16 19.67
CA ARG A 386 -35.77 4.50 19.15
C ARG A 386 -34.51 5.19 18.64
N ILE A 387 -34.69 6.18 17.77
CA ILE A 387 -33.58 6.98 17.26
C ILE A 387 -33.86 8.46 17.57
N ALA A 388 -32.99 9.09 18.35
CA ALA A 388 -33.00 10.52 18.58
C ALA A 388 -32.03 11.18 17.60
N TRP A 389 -32.55 11.99 16.68
CA TRP A 389 -31.76 12.70 15.67
C TRP A 389 -31.34 14.07 16.17
N ALA A 390 -30.05 14.38 16.09
CA ALA A 390 -29.58 15.74 16.32
C ALA A 390 -30.20 16.72 15.31
N PRO A 391 -30.30 18.03 15.62
CA PRO A 391 -30.81 19.01 14.66
C PRO A 391 -30.04 19.03 13.34
N GLY A 392 -30.70 19.39 12.24
CA GLY A 392 -30.07 19.42 10.91
C GLY A 392 -28.78 20.24 10.89
N GLY A 393 -27.68 19.62 10.46
CA GLY A 393 -26.37 20.26 10.33
C GLY A 393 -25.61 20.53 11.63
N ILE A 394 -26.11 20.09 12.80
CA ILE A 394 -25.48 20.33 14.11
C ILE A 394 -25.54 19.06 14.97
N ASP A 395 -24.47 18.76 15.70
CA ASP A 395 -24.43 17.64 16.67
C ASP A 395 -24.93 18.04 18.07
N PHE A 396 -25.32 17.05 18.88
CA PHE A 396 -25.78 17.27 20.26
C PHE A 396 -24.76 18.05 21.12
N ASP A 397 -23.47 17.74 21.01
CA ASP A 397 -22.42 18.42 21.80
C ASP A 397 -22.00 19.76 21.20
N ASP A 398 -22.29 20.03 19.93
CA ASP A 398 -22.07 21.36 19.34
C ASP A 398 -23.05 22.40 19.93
N LEU A 399 -24.30 22.01 20.23
CA LEU A 399 -25.27 22.89 20.91
C LEU A 399 -24.77 23.38 22.27
N LEU A 400 -24.12 22.51 23.05
CA LEU A 400 -23.55 22.87 24.36
C LEU A 400 -22.24 23.65 24.21
N ARG A 401 -21.40 23.30 23.23
CA ARG A 401 -20.17 24.05 22.94
C ARG A 401 -20.47 25.49 22.57
N ASP A 402 -21.46 25.72 21.72
CA ASP A 402 -21.76 27.06 21.21
C ASP A 402 -22.47 27.93 22.27
N ALA A 403 -23.10 27.29 23.27
CA ALA A 403 -23.75 27.94 24.41
C ALA A 403 -22.82 28.15 25.63
N LYS A 404 -21.60 27.60 25.61
CA LYS A 404 -20.70 27.60 26.78
C LYS A 404 -20.37 29.02 27.25
N GLY A 405 -20.38 29.22 28.57
CA GLY A 405 -20.11 30.53 29.18
C GLY A 405 -21.32 31.45 29.29
N ASP A 406 -22.50 31.03 28.79
CA ASP A 406 -23.80 31.66 29.00
C ASP A 406 -24.76 30.65 29.63
N ASP A 407 -25.10 30.86 30.91
CA ASP A 407 -25.95 29.94 31.69
C ASP A 407 -27.37 29.81 31.09
N VAL A 408 -27.90 30.88 30.51
CA VAL A 408 -29.24 30.89 29.91
C VAL A 408 -29.22 30.13 28.59
N ALA A 409 -28.22 30.38 27.74
CA ALA A 409 -28.05 29.65 26.49
C ALA A 409 -27.77 28.16 26.75
N THR A 410 -26.98 27.85 27.79
CA THR A 410 -26.67 26.47 28.17
C THR A 410 -27.92 25.73 28.66
N ALA A 411 -28.73 26.36 29.51
CA ALA A 411 -30.00 25.79 29.95
C ALA A 411 -30.96 25.56 28.78
N ALA A 412 -31.05 26.50 27.83
CA ALA A 412 -31.87 26.35 26.63
C ALA A 412 -31.38 25.21 25.72
N ALA A 413 -30.07 25.06 25.55
CA ALA A 413 -29.47 23.97 24.78
C ALA A 413 -29.75 22.61 25.45
N LEU A 414 -29.59 22.50 26.78
CA LEU A 414 -29.91 21.28 27.53
C LEU A 414 -31.39 20.91 27.41
N ALA A 415 -32.31 21.88 27.59
CA ALA A 415 -33.75 21.66 27.44
C ALA A 415 -34.10 21.19 26.02
N ARG A 416 -33.49 21.78 24.99
CA ARG A 416 -33.69 21.37 23.59
C ARG A 416 -33.21 19.94 23.33
N ILE A 417 -32.06 19.54 23.87
CA ILE A 417 -31.55 18.18 23.73
C ILE A 417 -32.46 17.17 24.44
N ALA A 418 -32.91 17.50 25.66
CA ALA A 418 -33.83 16.65 26.43
C ALA A 418 -35.15 16.45 25.67
N ASP A 419 -35.74 17.52 25.15
CA ASP A 419 -36.98 17.49 24.37
C ASP A 419 -36.84 16.65 23.07
N ILE A 420 -35.69 16.65 22.41
CA ILE A 420 -35.45 15.74 21.26
C ILE A 420 -35.50 14.28 21.69
N VAL A 421 -34.91 13.95 22.84
CA VAL A 421 -34.88 12.58 23.35
C VAL A 421 -36.26 12.16 23.86
N ASP A 422 -36.93 13.03 24.61
CA ASP A 422 -38.27 12.77 25.14
C ASP A 422 -39.29 12.60 24.00
N ARG A 423 -39.24 13.44 22.94
CA ARG A 423 -40.09 13.23 21.75
C ARG A 423 -39.83 11.91 21.05
N ALA A 424 -38.56 11.49 20.95
CA ALA A 424 -38.24 10.17 20.41
C ALA A 424 -38.80 9.04 21.28
N ILE A 425 -38.91 9.24 22.60
CA ILE A 425 -39.51 8.31 23.57
C ILE A 425 -41.03 8.25 23.41
N GLU A 426 -41.69 9.41 23.30
CA GLU A 426 -43.14 9.58 23.28
C GLU A 426 -43.80 9.19 21.96
N ASP A 427 -43.14 9.42 20.82
CA ASP A 427 -43.67 9.09 19.49
C ASP A 427 -42.71 8.16 18.72
N PRO A 428 -42.87 6.83 18.87
CA PRO A 428 -42.04 5.84 18.17
C PRO A 428 -42.21 5.86 16.65
N GLY A 429 -43.30 6.45 16.13
CA GLY A 429 -43.68 6.42 14.71
C GLY A 429 -43.03 7.52 13.88
N SER A 430 -42.89 8.74 14.41
CA SER A 430 -42.37 9.87 13.62
C SER A 430 -40.88 9.81 13.28
N ALA A 431 -40.08 9.02 13.99
CA ALA A 431 -38.63 8.91 13.74
C ALA A 431 -38.26 7.95 12.57
N LEU A 432 -39.19 7.09 12.13
CA LEU A 432 -39.02 6.19 10.98
C LEU A 432 -39.73 6.69 9.70
N ASP A 433 -40.67 7.63 9.84
CA ASP A 433 -41.55 8.14 8.76
C ASP A 433 -41.17 9.54 8.20
N ALA A 434 -39.95 10.03 8.45
CA ALA A 434 -39.40 11.06 7.57
C ALA A 434 -39.19 10.47 6.18
N ALA A 435 -40.21 10.56 5.33
CA ALA A 435 -40.18 10.18 3.93
C ALA A 435 -38.88 10.71 3.31
N PRO A 436 -38.19 9.91 2.46
CA PRO A 436 -36.94 10.36 1.86
C PRO A 436 -37.18 11.70 1.17
N PRO A 437 -36.31 12.72 1.37
CA PRO A 437 -36.37 13.91 0.53
C PRO A 437 -36.34 13.41 -0.92
N VAL A 438 -37.35 13.79 -1.71
CA VAL A 438 -37.43 13.39 -3.11
C VAL A 438 -36.14 13.84 -3.77
N HIS A 439 -35.28 12.87 -4.08
CA HIS A 439 -34.03 13.16 -4.76
C HIS A 439 -34.37 13.50 -6.21
N LEU A 440 -34.47 14.80 -6.49
CA LEU A 440 -34.51 15.31 -7.85
C LEU A 440 -33.34 14.70 -8.63
N THR A 441 -33.63 14.10 -9.77
CA THR A 441 -32.64 13.66 -10.75
C THR A 441 -31.78 14.85 -11.17
N LEU A 442 -30.60 14.59 -11.72
CA LEU A 442 -29.76 15.66 -12.27
C LEU A 442 -30.51 16.46 -13.35
N GLU A 443 -31.41 15.79 -14.09
CA GLU A 443 -32.26 16.43 -15.10
C GLU A 443 -33.30 17.35 -14.46
N GLU A 444 -34.00 16.91 -13.40
CA GLU A 444 -34.96 17.75 -12.66
C GLU A 444 -34.27 18.92 -11.95
N ARG A 445 -33.10 18.72 -11.34
CA ARG A 445 -32.29 19.81 -10.77
C ARG A 445 -31.87 20.81 -11.83
N ARG A 446 -31.50 20.35 -13.02
CA ARG A 446 -31.15 21.21 -14.15
C ARG A 446 -32.35 21.95 -14.73
N GLN A 447 -33.54 21.34 -14.72
CA GLN A 447 -34.77 22.02 -15.12
C GLN A 447 -35.12 23.14 -14.14
N ILE A 448 -35.06 22.88 -12.83
CA ILE A 448 -35.28 23.91 -11.79
C ILE A 448 -34.22 25.00 -11.89
N GLY A 449 -32.95 24.62 -12.03
CA GLY A 449 -31.84 25.56 -12.21
C GLY A 449 -32.00 26.41 -13.47
N SER A 450 -32.41 25.83 -14.60
CA SER A 450 -32.63 26.55 -15.84
C SER A 450 -33.81 27.52 -15.76
N ALA A 451 -34.91 27.14 -15.09
CA ALA A 451 -36.05 28.01 -14.88
C ALA A 451 -35.71 29.20 -13.97
N GLU A 452 -35.00 28.94 -12.87
CA GLU A 452 -34.60 29.98 -11.91
C GLU A 452 -33.51 30.90 -12.49
N LEU A 453 -32.59 30.37 -13.31
CA LEU A 453 -31.64 31.18 -14.08
C LEU A 453 -32.37 32.19 -14.97
N GLY A 454 -33.39 31.74 -15.73
CA GLY A 454 -34.18 32.62 -16.58
C GLY A 454 -34.86 33.75 -15.78
N ARG A 455 -35.46 33.41 -14.64
CA ARG A 455 -36.10 34.37 -13.73
C ARG A 455 -35.10 35.39 -13.18
N LEU A 456 -33.99 34.92 -12.65
CA LEU A 456 -32.96 35.77 -12.03
C LEU A 456 -32.28 36.71 -13.04
N LEU A 457 -32.06 36.26 -14.28
CA LEU A 457 -31.51 37.14 -15.32
C LEU A 457 -32.53 38.20 -15.78
N ALA A 458 -33.82 37.85 -15.79
CA ALA A 458 -34.88 38.82 -16.07
C ALA A 458 -34.97 39.89 -14.96
N ASP A 459 -34.86 39.49 -13.69
CA ASP A 459 -34.82 40.42 -12.55
C ASP A 459 -33.63 41.39 -12.64
N LEU A 460 -32.45 40.89 -13.01
CA LEU A 460 -31.26 41.73 -13.24
C LEU A 460 -31.49 42.77 -14.34
N THR A 461 -32.17 42.37 -15.42
CA THR A 461 -32.46 43.25 -16.56
C THR A 461 -33.52 44.30 -16.20
N ALA A 462 -34.47 43.94 -15.33
CA ALA A 462 -35.53 44.82 -14.85
C ALA A 462 -35.09 45.74 -13.69
N ALA A 463 -33.93 45.49 -13.07
CA ALA A 463 -33.45 46.27 -11.93
C ALA A 463 -33.19 47.75 -12.31
N PRO A 464 -33.62 48.72 -11.47
CA PRO A 464 -33.32 50.14 -11.66
C PRO A 464 -31.81 50.39 -11.74
N ALA A 465 -31.39 51.35 -12.55
CA ALA A 465 -29.96 51.63 -12.79
C ALA A 465 -29.18 51.92 -11.50
N GLU A 466 -29.80 52.59 -10.53
CA GLU A 466 -29.20 52.99 -9.26
C GLU A 466 -28.84 51.80 -8.33
N THR A 467 -29.58 50.69 -8.41
CA THR A 467 -29.39 49.51 -7.54
C THR A 467 -28.92 48.27 -8.31
N ARG A 468 -28.54 48.45 -9.59
CA ARG A 468 -28.30 47.35 -10.53
C ARG A 468 -27.03 46.55 -10.18
N MET A 469 -26.00 47.19 -9.64
CA MET A 469 -24.76 46.52 -9.21
C MET A 469 -24.97 45.65 -7.96
N ASP A 470 -25.74 46.15 -6.99
CA ASP A 470 -26.08 45.38 -5.78
C ASP A 470 -26.98 44.19 -6.13
N SER A 471 -27.91 44.40 -7.07
CA SER A 471 -28.75 43.34 -7.63
C SER A 471 -27.93 42.27 -8.34
N LEU A 472 -26.91 42.67 -9.12
CA LEU A 472 -25.98 41.74 -9.77
C LEU A 472 -25.23 40.87 -8.77
N LEU A 473 -24.76 41.44 -7.66
CA LEU A 473 -24.04 40.70 -6.63
C LEU A 473 -24.95 39.69 -5.92
N ALA A 474 -26.16 40.12 -5.52
CA ALA A 474 -27.14 39.27 -4.87
C ALA A 474 -27.64 38.13 -5.78
N ILE A 475 -27.84 38.41 -7.07
CA ILE A 475 -28.24 37.42 -8.06
C ILE A 475 -27.10 36.44 -8.35
N ALA A 476 -25.86 36.93 -8.47
CA ALA A 476 -24.69 36.07 -8.61
C ALA A 476 -24.49 35.17 -7.38
N GLU A 477 -24.83 35.64 -6.18
CA GLU A 477 -24.85 34.82 -4.98
C GLU A 477 -25.90 33.71 -5.06
N GLN A 478 -27.16 34.02 -5.39
CA GLN A 478 -28.21 33.00 -5.54
C GLN A 478 -27.89 31.96 -6.63
N LEU A 479 -27.27 32.38 -7.74
CA LEU A 479 -26.79 31.45 -8.77
C LEU A 479 -25.62 30.61 -8.26
N GLY A 480 -24.78 31.14 -7.37
CA GLY A 480 -23.72 30.38 -6.70
C GLY A 480 -24.27 29.26 -5.82
N GLU A 481 -25.39 29.50 -5.12
CA GLU A 481 -26.08 28.49 -4.31
C GLU A 481 -26.64 27.35 -5.20
N LEU A 482 -27.18 27.68 -6.38
CA LEU A 482 -27.67 26.71 -7.37
C LEU A 482 -26.54 25.94 -8.06
N VAL A 483 -25.40 26.59 -8.31
CA VAL A 483 -24.18 25.93 -8.81
C VAL A 483 -23.68 24.90 -7.79
N ALA A 484 -23.66 25.25 -6.51
CA ALA A 484 -23.29 24.31 -5.44
C ALA A 484 -24.31 23.18 -5.25
N ALA A 485 -25.56 23.36 -5.69
CA ALA A 485 -26.61 22.35 -5.68
C ALA A 485 -26.65 21.47 -6.96
N ASP A 486 -25.64 21.57 -7.85
CA ASP A 486 -25.59 20.87 -9.16
C ASP A 486 -26.78 21.20 -10.09
N ALA A 487 -27.50 22.28 -9.84
CA ALA A 487 -28.62 22.71 -10.66
C ALA A 487 -28.17 23.47 -11.92
N ILE A 488 -27.02 24.15 -11.86
CA ILE A 488 -26.46 24.92 -12.98
C ILE A 488 -24.95 24.71 -13.03
N VAL A 489 -24.37 24.66 -14.24
CA VAL A 489 -22.91 24.61 -14.41
C VAL A 489 -22.31 26.01 -14.22
N GLU A 490 -21.26 26.13 -13.40
CA GLU A 490 -20.66 27.43 -13.05
C GLU A 490 -20.23 28.27 -14.27
N THR A 491 -19.59 27.64 -15.25
CA THR A 491 -19.14 28.33 -16.47
C THR A 491 -20.31 28.88 -17.26
N PHE A 492 -21.45 28.18 -17.24
CA PHE A 492 -22.68 28.61 -17.88
C PHE A 492 -23.33 29.77 -17.11
N ALA A 493 -23.49 29.65 -15.79
CA ALA A 493 -24.02 30.73 -14.94
C ALA A 493 -23.22 32.03 -15.08
N LYS A 494 -21.88 31.92 -15.10
CA LYS A 494 -20.99 33.07 -15.30
C LYS A 494 -21.16 33.71 -16.67
N ALA A 495 -21.19 32.91 -17.74
CA ALA A 495 -21.38 33.42 -19.09
C ALA A 495 -22.75 34.11 -19.26
N SER A 496 -23.81 33.53 -18.68
CA SER A 496 -25.16 34.12 -18.73
C SER A 496 -25.26 35.43 -17.95
N LEU A 497 -24.61 35.54 -16.78
CA LEU A 497 -24.53 36.79 -16.03
C LEU A 497 -23.74 37.88 -16.76
N GLU A 498 -22.60 37.53 -17.36
CA GLU A 498 -21.81 38.49 -18.13
C GLU A 498 -22.58 39.00 -19.36
N GLN A 499 -23.33 38.12 -20.03
CA GLN A 499 -24.18 38.49 -21.16
C GLN A 499 -25.36 39.37 -20.74
N ALA A 500 -26.04 39.03 -19.63
CA ALA A 500 -27.16 39.82 -19.12
C ALA A 500 -26.71 41.21 -18.63
N ALA A 501 -25.58 41.28 -17.91
CA ALA A 501 -25.00 42.55 -17.47
C ALA A 501 -24.57 43.43 -18.66
N ALA A 502 -24.05 42.83 -19.74
CA ALA A 502 -23.76 43.54 -20.98
C ALA A 502 -25.04 44.07 -21.65
N GLY A 503 -26.09 43.25 -21.74
CA GLY A 503 -27.39 43.63 -22.30
C GLY A 503 -28.11 44.72 -21.50
N ALA A 504 -27.89 44.77 -20.18
CA ALA A 504 -28.43 45.79 -19.28
C ALA A 504 -27.58 47.09 -19.23
N GLY A 505 -26.58 47.24 -20.12
CA GLY A 505 -25.76 48.46 -20.21
C GLY A 505 -24.68 48.63 -19.12
N MET A 506 -24.56 47.68 -18.19
CA MET A 506 -23.69 47.82 -17.00
C MET A 506 -22.20 47.90 -17.33
N ILE A 507 -21.78 47.31 -18.46
CA ILE A 507 -20.39 47.40 -18.92
C ILE A 507 -20.04 48.84 -19.33
N GLY A 508 -20.99 49.56 -19.93
CA GLY A 508 -20.82 50.98 -20.25
C GLY A 508 -20.87 51.88 -19.01
N GLU A 509 -21.73 51.55 -18.05
CA GLU A 509 -21.96 52.35 -16.83
C GLU A 509 -20.87 52.18 -15.76
N HIS A 510 -20.38 50.95 -15.54
CA HIS A 510 -19.48 50.63 -14.44
C HIS A 510 -18.14 50.00 -14.87
N GLY A 511 -17.97 49.74 -16.17
CA GLY A 511 -16.79 49.08 -16.73
C GLY A 511 -16.81 47.56 -16.59
N ALA A 512 -16.21 46.87 -17.56
CA ALA A 512 -16.22 45.40 -17.61
C ALA A 512 -15.52 44.73 -16.41
N LYS A 513 -14.46 45.35 -15.88
CA LYS A 513 -13.63 44.76 -14.81
C LYS A 513 -14.36 44.73 -13.45
N PRO A 514 -15.02 45.82 -12.99
CA PRO A 514 -15.85 45.78 -11.78
C PRO A 514 -17.03 44.82 -11.88
N VAL A 515 -17.74 44.79 -13.02
CA VAL A 515 -18.88 43.88 -13.25
C VAL A 515 -18.46 42.41 -13.13
N LYS A 516 -17.34 42.03 -13.76
CA LYS A 516 -16.82 40.66 -13.68
C LYS A 516 -16.34 40.29 -12.27
N ALA A 517 -15.79 41.25 -11.53
CA ALA A 517 -15.37 41.03 -10.14
C ALA A 517 -16.56 40.79 -9.22
N ALA A 518 -17.66 41.55 -9.38
CA ALA A 518 -18.89 41.37 -8.62
C ALA A 518 -19.52 39.99 -8.89
N ILE A 519 -19.61 39.56 -10.15
CA ILE A 519 -20.11 38.24 -10.53
C ILE A 519 -19.28 37.12 -9.87
N ALA A 520 -17.95 37.22 -9.93
CA ALA A 520 -17.07 36.23 -9.33
C ALA A 520 -17.18 36.19 -7.80
N ALA A 521 -17.32 37.35 -7.16
CA ALA A 521 -17.49 37.46 -5.71
C ALA A 521 -18.82 36.86 -5.24
N GLY A 522 -19.93 37.20 -5.92
CA GLY A 522 -21.26 36.68 -5.61
C GLY A 522 -21.32 35.16 -5.78
N LEU A 523 -20.90 34.62 -6.93
CA LEU A 523 -20.88 33.17 -7.16
C LEU A 523 -20.03 32.43 -6.11
N LYS A 524 -18.91 33.01 -5.69
CA LYS A 524 -18.05 32.44 -4.64
C LYS A 524 -18.72 32.46 -3.26
N ALA A 525 -19.49 33.50 -2.93
CA ALA A 525 -20.22 33.59 -1.67
C ALA A 525 -21.36 32.56 -1.62
N GLY A 526 -22.16 32.49 -2.68
CA GLY A 526 -23.29 31.56 -2.78
C GLY A 526 -22.88 30.10 -2.75
N LYS A 527 -21.76 29.75 -3.38
CA LYS A 527 -21.23 28.37 -3.37
C LYS A 527 -20.92 27.82 -1.97
N LYS A 528 -20.82 28.68 -0.94
CA LYS A 528 -20.65 28.25 0.45
C LYS A 528 -21.94 27.70 1.07
N ARG A 529 -23.09 27.94 0.44
CA ARG A 529 -24.44 27.61 0.94
C ARG A 529 -25.25 26.96 -0.19
N PRO A 530 -25.10 25.65 -0.44
CA PRO A 530 -25.87 24.97 -1.47
C PRO A 530 -27.38 25.15 -1.25
N ARG A 531 -28.11 25.55 -2.29
CA ARG A 531 -29.56 25.78 -2.20
C ARG A 531 -30.30 24.47 -2.00
N ASP A 532 -31.22 24.44 -1.03
CA ASP A 532 -32.15 23.33 -0.88
C ASP A 532 -33.22 23.41 -1.99
N LEU A 533 -33.28 22.39 -2.83
CA LEU A 533 -34.21 22.29 -3.96
C LEU A 533 -35.45 21.44 -3.61
N GLY A 534 -35.51 20.91 -2.39
CA GLY A 534 -36.47 19.89 -2.01
C GLY A 534 -37.73 20.43 -1.34
N HIS A 535 -38.55 21.23 -2.04
CA HIS A 535 -40.01 21.37 -1.82
C HIS A 535 -40.63 21.97 -3.10
N ALA A 536 -41.37 21.18 -3.88
CA ALA A 536 -42.21 21.71 -4.95
C ALA A 536 -43.49 22.31 -4.33
N PRO A 537 -43.87 23.58 -4.62
CA PRO A 537 -45.24 24.02 -4.39
C PRO A 537 -46.16 23.28 -5.37
N ALA A 538 -47.41 23.14 -4.96
CA ALA A 538 -48.43 22.34 -5.62
C ALA A 538 -48.57 22.61 -7.13
N LYS A 539 -48.88 21.53 -7.86
CA LYS A 539 -49.23 21.48 -9.28
C LYS A 539 -50.13 22.65 -9.70
N ASP A 540 -49.73 23.37 -10.75
CA ASP A 540 -50.67 23.90 -11.74
C ASP A 540 -50.01 24.17 -13.12
N ASN A 541 -50.63 23.56 -14.13
CA ASN A 541 -50.74 23.85 -15.57
C ASN A 541 -49.52 24.20 -16.48
N ALA A 542 -49.20 23.21 -17.32
CA ALA A 542 -49.16 23.23 -18.80
C ALA A 542 -48.51 24.40 -19.54
N ILE A 543 -47.38 24.15 -20.22
CA ILE A 543 -47.05 24.70 -21.55
C ILE A 543 -46.25 23.66 -22.37
N GLN A 544 -46.82 23.20 -23.48
CA GLN A 544 -46.13 22.52 -24.58
C GLN A 544 -45.45 23.57 -25.47
N ILE A 545 -44.15 23.46 -25.78
CA ILE A 545 -43.57 24.08 -27.01
C ILE A 545 -42.50 23.17 -27.62
N ALA A 546 -42.59 23.09 -28.95
CA ALA A 546 -41.91 22.23 -29.89
C ALA A 546 -40.39 22.42 -30.03
N LEU A 547 -39.71 21.34 -30.41
CA LEU A 547 -38.32 21.30 -30.84
C LEU A 547 -38.18 21.89 -32.25
N SER A 548 -37.44 22.99 -32.38
CA SER A 548 -36.89 23.47 -33.65
C SER A 548 -35.41 23.83 -33.45
N SER A 549 -34.52 23.09 -34.13
CA SER A 549 -33.08 23.39 -34.22
C SER A 549 -32.82 24.67 -35.02
N PRO A 550 -31.86 25.53 -34.62
CA PRO A 550 -31.32 26.55 -35.51
C PRO A 550 -30.11 26.01 -36.29
N ALA A 551 -30.10 26.32 -37.59
CA ALA A 551 -29.02 26.10 -38.53
C ALA A 551 -27.79 27.00 -38.26
N ALA A 552 -26.61 26.51 -38.62
CA ALA A 552 -25.35 27.24 -38.56
C ALA A 552 -25.22 28.30 -39.68
N PRO A 553 -24.55 29.44 -39.46
CA PRO A 553 -24.32 30.44 -40.49
C PRO A 553 -23.06 30.11 -41.31
N GLY A 554 -23.17 30.27 -42.63
CA GLY A 554 -22.06 30.13 -43.57
C GLY A 554 -21.14 31.34 -43.62
N ARG A 555 -19.90 31.10 -44.07
CA ARG A 555 -19.01 32.10 -44.68
C ARG A 555 -18.27 31.43 -45.83
N GLY A 556 -18.28 32.08 -46.99
CA GLY A 556 -17.49 31.72 -48.16
C GLY A 556 -16.28 32.64 -48.35
N GLY A 557 -15.42 32.27 -49.30
CA GLY A 557 -14.34 33.09 -49.86
C GLY A 557 -13.10 32.27 -50.20
N ASP A 558 -12.84 32.09 -51.49
CA ASP A 558 -11.73 31.35 -52.11
C ASP A 558 -10.34 31.99 -51.89
N GLU A 559 -9.33 31.15 -51.63
CA GLU A 559 -7.92 31.31 -52.04
C GLU A 559 -7.29 29.89 -52.15
N PRO A 560 -6.37 29.64 -53.10
CA PRO A 560 -5.90 28.29 -53.39
C PRO A 560 -4.88 27.83 -52.33
N PRO A 561 -4.93 26.60 -51.79
CA PRO A 561 -3.92 26.17 -50.84
C PRO A 561 -2.68 25.66 -51.57
N ASP A 562 -1.57 26.32 -51.27
CA ASP A 562 -0.24 25.74 -51.19
C ASP A 562 -0.25 24.43 -50.37
N ASP A 563 0.66 23.51 -50.71
CA ASP A 563 0.84 22.17 -50.16
C ASP A 563 0.60 22.05 -48.63
N ASP A 564 -0.52 21.43 -48.23
CA ASP A 564 -0.92 21.24 -46.83
C ASP A 564 -0.37 19.91 -46.23
N PRO A 565 0.46 19.95 -45.17
CA PRO A 565 0.91 18.77 -44.43
C PRO A 565 -0.20 18.05 -43.63
N SER A 566 -1.48 18.35 -43.88
CA SER A 566 -2.66 17.79 -43.18
C SER A 566 -3.28 16.53 -43.81
N SER A 567 -2.71 15.96 -44.88
CA SER A 567 -3.25 14.74 -45.47
C SER A 567 -2.86 13.49 -44.65
N PHE A 568 -3.81 12.55 -44.53
CA PHE A 568 -3.57 11.29 -43.82
C PHE A 568 -2.55 10.44 -44.59
N ASP A 569 -1.35 10.27 -44.02
CA ASP A 569 -0.32 9.37 -44.52
C ASP A 569 -0.11 8.20 -43.54
N ILE A 570 -0.40 6.99 -44.01
CA ILE A 570 -0.18 5.75 -43.25
C ILE A 570 1.30 5.52 -42.93
N ASP A 571 2.20 5.88 -43.83
CA ASP A 571 3.63 5.64 -43.64
C ASP A 571 4.19 6.59 -42.57
N ASP A 572 3.63 7.79 -42.45
CA ASP A 572 3.92 8.71 -41.34
C ASP A 572 3.45 8.18 -39.98
N LEU A 573 2.20 7.73 -39.88
CA LEU A 573 1.73 7.12 -38.64
C LEU A 573 2.51 5.83 -38.31
N ASN A 574 2.91 5.05 -39.30
CA ASN A 574 3.72 3.86 -39.08
C ASN A 574 5.14 4.16 -38.61
N ARG A 575 5.70 5.37 -38.84
CA ARG A 575 7.01 5.74 -38.27
C ARG A 575 6.95 5.85 -36.75
N SER A 576 5.84 6.36 -36.21
CA SER A 576 5.70 6.61 -34.76
C SER A 576 4.82 5.61 -34.04
N PHE A 577 3.92 4.90 -34.72
CA PHE A 577 2.94 4.02 -34.07
C PHE A 577 3.07 2.57 -34.53
N ALA A 578 2.84 1.65 -33.59
CA ALA A 578 2.71 0.23 -33.87
C ALA A 578 1.63 -0.39 -32.96
N LEU A 579 0.85 -1.34 -33.49
CA LEU A 579 -0.07 -2.13 -32.66
C LEU A 579 0.64 -3.38 -32.15
N VAL A 580 0.64 -3.62 -30.84
CA VAL A 580 1.34 -4.75 -30.24
C VAL A 580 0.45 -5.49 -29.25
N ILE A 581 0.60 -6.81 -29.15
CA ILE A 581 0.03 -7.58 -28.05
C ILE A 581 0.99 -7.55 -26.85
N TRP A 582 0.56 -6.96 -25.74
CA TRP A 582 1.31 -6.95 -24.48
C TRP A 582 0.41 -7.51 -23.38
N GLY A 583 0.85 -8.58 -22.70
CA GLY A 583 0.09 -9.16 -21.58
C GLY A 583 -1.34 -9.53 -21.99
N GLY A 584 -1.50 -10.16 -23.16
CA GLY A 584 -2.81 -10.57 -23.68
C GLY A 584 -3.72 -9.43 -24.17
N LYS A 585 -3.26 -8.17 -24.15
CA LYS A 585 -4.03 -7.00 -24.60
C LYS A 585 -3.37 -6.36 -25.82
N ALA A 586 -4.19 -5.91 -26.76
CA ALA A 586 -3.72 -5.05 -27.85
C ALA A 586 -3.51 -3.62 -27.32
N VAL A 587 -2.29 -3.11 -27.45
CA VAL A 587 -1.88 -1.76 -27.06
C VAL A 587 -1.21 -1.07 -28.24
N VAL A 588 -1.25 0.25 -28.27
CA VAL A 588 -0.54 1.05 -29.28
C VAL A 588 0.78 1.50 -28.67
N VAL A 589 1.89 1.12 -29.29
CA VAL A 589 3.21 1.67 -28.97
C VAL A 589 3.38 2.96 -29.74
N ASN A 590 3.73 4.04 -29.04
CA ASN A 590 4.12 5.33 -29.61
C ASN A 590 5.63 5.51 -29.41
N GLU A 591 6.36 5.66 -30.49
CA GLU A 591 7.81 5.85 -30.57
C GLU A 591 8.10 7.31 -30.94
N GLN A 592 8.84 7.99 -30.06
CA GLN A 592 9.28 9.37 -30.25
C GLN A 592 10.80 9.44 -30.09
N PRO A 593 11.59 9.08 -31.13
CA PRO A 593 13.05 8.93 -31.02
C PRO A 593 13.76 10.17 -30.46
N HIS A 594 13.23 11.36 -30.75
CA HIS A 594 13.77 12.65 -30.32
C HIS A 594 13.07 13.25 -29.09
N GLY A 595 12.13 12.53 -28.47
CA GLY A 595 11.42 12.98 -27.28
C GLY A 595 12.28 12.90 -26.01
N PRO A 596 11.82 13.52 -24.90
CA PRO A 596 12.38 13.28 -23.56
C PRO A 596 12.45 11.78 -23.27
N VAL A 597 13.45 11.33 -22.49
CA VAL A 597 13.73 9.90 -22.25
C VAL A 597 12.47 9.11 -21.85
N ASN A 598 11.63 9.68 -20.98
CA ASN A 598 10.37 9.07 -20.51
C ASN A 598 9.29 8.94 -21.59
N ASP A 599 9.42 9.66 -22.70
CA ASP A 599 8.42 9.80 -23.76
C ASP A 599 8.85 9.12 -25.06
N ARG A 600 10.09 8.65 -25.13
CA ARG A 600 10.65 7.99 -26.31
C ARG A 600 9.88 6.73 -26.70
N VAL A 601 9.34 6.00 -25.72
CA VAL A 601 8.45 4.86 -25.94
C VAL A 601 7.30 4.91 -24.94
N ARG A 602 6.07 5.06 -25.43
CA ARG A 602 4.85 5.05 -24.60
C ARG A 602 3.89 3.95 -25.05
N LEU A 603 3.27 3.30 -24.08
CA LEU A 603 2.13 2.41 -24.31
C LEU A 603 0.84 3.20 -24.16
N LEU A 604 0.05 3.26 -25.22
CA LEU A 604 -1.23 3.94 -25.27
C LEU A 604 -2.36 2.91 -25.39
N SER A 605 -3.48 3.19 -24.71
CA SER A 605 -4.73 2.53 -25.05
C SER A 605 -5.23 3.07 -26.40
N PHE A 606 -6.04 2.29 -27.10
CA PHE A 606 -6.67 2.79 -28.32
C PHE A 606 -7.57 4.00 -28.06
N ASP A 607 -8.20 4.07 -26.88
CA ASP A 607 -9.00 5.23 -26.47
C ASP A 607 -8.14 6.50 -26.34
N ALA A 608 -6.96 6.41 -25.71
CA ALA A 608 -6.04 7.53 -25.62
C ALA A 608 -5.54 7.99 -27.00
N MET A 609 -5.19 7.05 -27.89
CA MET A 609 -4.85 7.38 -29.28
C MET A 609 -6.03 8.01 -30.03
N SER A 610 -7.25 7.53 -29.80
CA SER A 610 -8.47 8.06 -30.43
C SER A 610 -8.77 9.48 -29.99
N GLN A 611 -8.61 9.78 -28.69
CA GLN A 611 -8.73 11.14 -28.15
C GLN A 611 -7.64 12.06 -28.70
N TRP A 612 -6.41 11.58 -28.82
CA TRP A 612 -5.29 12.34 -29.39
C TRP A 612 -5.53 12.76 -30.84
N PHE A 613 -6.10 11.87 -31.64
CA PHE A 613 -6.44 12.13 -33.05
C PHE A 613 -7.89 12.57 -33.28
N ALA A 614 -8.62 12.96 -32.22
CA ALA A 614 -10.04 13.33 -32.32
C ALA A 614 -10.27 14.59 -33.18
N ASN A 615 -9.23 15.42 -33.35
CA ASN A 615 -9.24 16.62 -34.18
C ASN A 615 -8.68 16.42 -35.60
N LYS A 616 -8.23 15.20 -35.97
CA LYS A 616 -7.67 14.91 -37.30
C LYS A 616 -8.54 13.90 -38.05
N PHE A 617 -9.05 14.29 -39.21
CA PHE A 617 -9.99 13.50 -40.01
C PHE A 617 -9.41 13.12 -41.38
N THR A 618 -9.94 12.04 -41.94
CA THR A 618 -9.69 11.61 -43.32
C THR A 618 -10.93 10.90 -43.87
N GLU A 619 -11.00 10.72 -45.17
CA GLU A 619 -12.11 10.06 -45.84
C GLU A 619 -11.79 8.59 -46.12
N VAL A 620 -12.68 7.69 -45.71
CA VAL A 620 -12.55 6.25 -46.01
C VAL A 620 -13.82 5.76 -46.69
N ARG A 621 -13.66 4.97 -47.75
CA ARG A 621 -14.77 4.31 -48.45
C ARG A 621 -15.22 3.09 -47.64
N GLY A 622 -16.47 3.11 -47.19
CA GLY A 622 -17.11 2.00 -46.47
C GLY A 622 -17.39 0.79 -47.37
N ALA A 623 -17.72 -0.34 -46.76
CA ALA A 623 -18.11 -1.56 -47.47
C ALA A 623 -19.41 -1.38 -48.29
N ASP A 624 -20.21 -0.35 -47.98
CA ASP A 624 -21.39 0.11 -48.70
C ASP A 624 -21.05 1.00 -49.92
N GLY A 625 -19.78 1.20 -50.23
CA GLY A 625 -19.30 2.07 -51.31
C GLY A 625 -19.37 3.56 -50.99
N LYS A 626 -19.90 3.95 -49.82
CA LYS A 626 -20.07 5.35 -49.42
C LYS A 626 -18.80 5.89 -48.76
N VAL A 627 -18.43 7.11 -49.11
CA VAL A 627 -17.32 7.83 -48.45
C VAL A 627 -17.81 8.38 -47.12
N LYS A 628 -17.07 8.13 -46.04
CA LYS A 628 -17.39 8.62 -44.69
C LYS A 628 -16.15 9.27 -44.06
N PRO A 629 -16.31 10.41 -43.37
CA PRO A 629 -15.23 10.99 -42.58
C PRO A 629 -14.97 10.11 -41.35
N VAL A 630 -13.70 9.80 -41.09
CA VAL A 630 -13.24 9.08 -39.90
C VAL A 630 -12.00 9.75 -39.33
N THR A 631 -11.70 9.53 -38.06
CA THR A 631 -10.47 10.05 -37.45
C THR A 631 -9.24 9.29 -37.95
N TRP A 632 -8.07 9.94 -37.92
CA TRP A 632 -6.79 9.30 -38.28
C TRP A 632 -6.53 8.00 -37.49
N ALA A 633 -6.84 7.98 -36.19
CA ALA A 633 -6.73 6.76 -35.37
C ALA A 633 -7.59 5.61 -35.92
N THR A 634 -8.84 5.91 -36.32
CA THR A 634 -9.76 4.92 -36.88
C THR A 634 -9.31 4.45 -38.26
N ALA A 635 -8.84 5.36 -39.11
CA ALA A 635 -8.30 5.05 -40.43
C ALA A 635 -7.05 4.15 -40.33
N TRP A 636 -6.09 4.53 -39.49
CA TRP A 636 -4.87 3.75 -39.23
C TRP A 636 -5.17 2.36 -38.67
N LEU A 637 -6.10 2.25 -37.71
CA LEU A 637 -6.46 0.96 -37.11
C LEU A 637 -7.08 -0.01 -38.13
N ARG A 638 -7.73 0.48 -39.19
CA ARG A 638 -8.35 -0.36 -40.22
C ARG A 638 -7.46 -0.57 -41.44
N HIS A 639 -6.32 0.10 -41.50
CA HIS A 639 -5.46 0.09 -42.67
C HIS A 639 -4.67 -1.23 -42.79
N ARG A 640 -4.63 -1.83 -43.99
CA ARG A 640 -3.95 -3.12 -44.23
C ARG A 640 -2.42 -3.04 -44.03
N ARG A 641 -1.82 -1.88 -44.28
CA ARG A 641 -0.39 -1.61 -44.09
C ARG A 641 -0.02 -1.17 -42.67
N ARG A 642 -0.93 -1.23 -41.68
CA ARG A 642 -0.63 -0.80 -40.31
C ARG A 642 0.53 -1.60 -39.71
N ARG A 643 1.52 -0.92 -39.15
CA ARG A 643 2.62 -1.55 -38.41
C ARG A 643 2.09 -2.27 -37.16
N GLN A 644 2.37 -3.56 -37.04
CA GLN A 644 1.89 -4.38 -35.93
C GLN A 644 2.81 -5.55 -35.62
N TYR A 645 2.78 -6.02 -34.37
CA TYR A 645 3.64 -7.10 -33.86
C TYR A 645 2.86 -8.06 -32.96
N ALA A 646 3.29 -9.33 -32.94
CA ALA A 646 2.70 -10.39 -32.10
C ALA A 646 3.07 -10.26 -30.62
N GLY A 647 4.09 -9.47 -30.29
CA GLY A 647 4.55 -9.25 -28.93
C GLY A 647 5.64 -8.20 -28.84
N VAL A 648 6.12 -7.96 -27.62
CA VAL A 648 7.34 -7.20 -27.36
C VAL A 648 8.44 -8.12 -26.86
N GLU A 649 9.67 -7.76 -27.20
CA GLU A 649 10.87 -8.35 -26.61
C GLU A 649 11.87 -7.25 -26.32
N PHE A 650 12.81 -7.52 -25.42
CA PHE A 650 14.00 -6.69 -25.29
C PHE A 650 15.19 -7.54 -25.67
N PHE A 651 15.79 -7.24 -26.82
CA PHE A 651 16.88 -8.01 -27.38
C PHE A 651 18.03 -7.07 -27.77
N PRO A 652 18.93 -6.75 -26.82
CA PRO A 652 20.13 -5.99 -27.12
C PRO A 652 20.98 -6.71 -28.17
N ASN A 653 21.22 -6.06 -29.31
CA ASN A 653 21.93 -6.63 -30.44
C ASN A 653 23.03 -5.69 -30.96
N PRO A 654 24.07 -5.42 -30.16
CA PRO A 654 25.21 -4.62 -30.62
C PRO A 654 25.92 -5.26 -31.83
N ASP A 655 25.72 -6.56 -32.03
CA ASP A 655 26.22 -7.38 -33.13
C ASP A 655 25.32 -7.41 -34.37
N GLY A 656 24.21 -6.66 -34.37
CA GLY A 656 23.28 -6.60 -35.50
C GLY A 656 22.41 -7.86 -35.70
N ILE A 657 22.45 -8.83 -34.78
CA ILE A 657 21.62 -10.03 -34.85
C ILE A 657 20.14 -9.65 -34.71
N ALA A 658 19.30 -10.13 -35.62
CA ALA A 658 17.86 -9.90 -35.55
C ALA A 658 17.24 -10.62 -34.34
N GLY A 659 16.30 -9.94 -33.68
CA GLY A 659 15.49 -10.51 -32.61
C GLY A 659 14.41 -11.48 -33.13
N ALA A 660 13.44 -11.84 -32.28
CA ALA A 660 12.37 -12.74 -32.66
C ALA A 660 11.51 -12.17 -33.80
N ALA A 661 11.27 -13.00 -34.82
CA ALA A 661 10.44 -12.61 -35.95
C ALA A 661 9.04 -12.19 -35.47
N ASN A 662 8.53 -11.08 -36.02
CA ASN A 662 7.20 -10.52 -35.70
C ASN A 662 7.05 -10.02 -34.26
N TYR A 663 8.13 -9.81 -33.51
CA TYR A 663 8.12 -9.11 -32.22
C TYR A 663 8.71 -7.71 -32.35
N LEU A 664 8.17 -6.76 -31.57
CA LEU A 664 8.78 -5.44 -31.46
C LEU A 664 9.96 -5.52 -30.49
N ASN A 665 11.18 -5.36 -31.01
CA ASN A 665 12.36 -5.23 -30.18
C ASN A 665 12.39 -3.83 -29.54
N LEU A 666 12.46 -3.80 -28.20
CA LEU A 666 12.53 -2.57 -27.42
C LEU A 666 13.93 -1.94 -27.41
N TRP A 667 14.98 -2.68 -27.81
CA TRP A 667 16.34 -2.15 -27.92
C TRP A 667 16.47 -1.09 -29.02
N ARG A 668 17.14 0.03 -28.72
CA ARG A 668 17.26 1.23 -29.57
C ARG A 668 18.69 1.53 -30.02
N GLY A 669 19.63 0.63 -29.74
CA GLY A 669 21.04 0.85 -30.04
C GLY A 669 21.74 1.76 -29.04
N PHE A 670 22.99 2.07 -29.35
CA PHE A 670 23.78 3.06 -28.61
C PHE A 670 23.37 4.48 -28.98
N SER A 671 23.48 5.41 -28.03
CA SER A 671 23.19 6.84 -28.22
C SER A 671 24.20 7.53 -29.13
N VAL A 672 25.39 6.94 -29.28
CA VAL A 672 26.52 7.47 -30.05
C VAL A 672 27.13 6.36 -30.91
N ALA A 673 27.75 6.74 -32.03
CA ALA A 673 28.54 5.80 -32.84
C ALA A 673 29.96 5.69 -32.26
N PRO A 674 30.56 4.49 -32.18
CA PRO A 674 31.92 4.34 -31.68
C PRO A 674 32.91 5.05 -32.62
N SER A 675 33.89 5.76 -32.03
CA SER A 675 34.93 6.46 -32.77
C SER A 675 36.28 6.29 -32.08
N SER A 676 37.34 6.03 -32.85
CA SER A 676 38.71 6.06 -32.32
C SER A 676 39.21 7.48 -32.03
N ASN A 677 38.50 8.51 -32.53
CA ASN A 677 38.81 9.92 -32.31
C ASN A 677 38.18 10.43 -31.00
N GLY A 678 38.71 11.52 -30.43
CA GLY A 678 38.29 12.04 -29.13
C GLY A 678 39.14 11.49 -27.97
N SER A 679 38.78 11.83 -26.74
CA SER A 679 39.46 11.40 -25.51
C SER A 679 38.43 11.08 -24.43
N CYS A 680 38.69 10.09 -23.59
CA CYS A 680 37.92 9.83 -22.38
C CYS A 680 38.83 9.64 -21.15
N GLU A 681 40.06 10.17 -21.25
CA GLU A 681 41.11 9.95 -20.26
C GLU A 681 40.79 10.57 -18.91
N LYS A 682 40.07 11.71 -18.84
CA LYS A 682 39.66 12.29 -17.54
C LYS A 682 38.65 11.40 -16.82
N PHE A 683 37.72 10.79 -17.56
CA PHE A 683 36.79 9.83 -16.98
C PHE A 683 37.52 8.55 -16.55
N LYS A 684 38.42 8.01 -17.38
CA LYS A 684 39.26 6.86 -17.00
C LYS A 684 40.14 7.15 -15.80
N ASP A 685 40.68 8.35 -15.70
CA ASP A 685 41.45 8.80 -14.54
C ASP A 685 40.59 8.86 -13.28
N HIS A 686 39.34 9.34 -13.39
CA HIS A 686 38.37 9.26 -12.30
C HIS A 686 38.14 7.82 -11.82
N LEU A 687 37.98 6.87 -12.76
CA LEU A 687 37.82 5.46 -12.43
C LEU A 687 39.10 4.89 -11.78
N ARG A 688 40.26 5.18 -12.32
CA ARG A 688 41.55 4.62 -11.87
C ARG A 688 41.99 5.20 -10.53
N VAL A 689 42.08 6.52 -10.44
CA VAL A 689 42.68 7.23 -9.29
C VAL A 689 41.67 7.38 -8.15
N ASN A 690 40.42 7.71 -8.43
CA ASN A 690 39.44 8.00 -7.38
C ASN A 690 38.57 6.80 -7.01
N VAL A 691 38.02 6.08 -7.99
CA VAL A 691 37.13 4.93 -7.73
C VAL A 691 37.91 3.67 -7.33
N CYS A 692 39.02 3.39 -8.01
CA CYS A 692 39.87 2.22 -7.73
C CYS A 692 41.10 2.55 -6.86
N GLN A 693 41.28 3.81 -6.45
CA GLN A 693 42.39 4.23 -5.57
C GLN A 693 43.78 3.78 -6.07
N GLU A 694 44.01 3.87 -7.38
CA GLU A 694 45.22 3.43 -8.07
C GLU A 694 45.52 1.91 -8.00
N ASP A 695 44.57 1.10 -7.51
CA ASP A 695 44.68 -0.35 -7.60
C ASP A 695 44.39 -0.84 -9.02
N GLU A 696 45.47 -1.20 -9.72
CA GLU A 696 45.44 -1.66 -11.11
C GLU A 696 44.65 -2.97 -11.31
N LYS A 697 44.51 -3.82 -10.27
CA LYS A 697 43.67 -5.03 -10.38
C LYS A 697 42.20 -4.63 -10.34
N LEU A 698 41.80 -3.75 -9.42
CA LEU A 698 40.44 -3.25 -9.32
C LEU A 698 40.04 -2.45 -10.55
N PHE A 699 40.94 -1.61 -11.07
CA PHE A 699 40.70 -0.82 -12.28
C PHE A 699 40.48 -1.70 -13.52
N ARG A 700 41.36 -2.70 -13.74
CA ARG A 700 41.18 -3.66 -14.84
C ARG A 700 39.88 -4.45 -14.71
N TYR A 701 39.53 -4.88 -13.50
CA TYR A 701 38.27 -5.59 -13.28
C TYR A 701 37.05 -4.69 -13.56
N LEU A 702 37.07 -3.44 -13.09
CA LEU A 702 36.01 -2.46 -13.34
C LEU A 702 35.85 -2.19 -14.85
N MET A 703 36.95 -1.96 -15.57
CA MET A 703 36.91 -1.78 -17.03
C MET A 703 36.42 -3.02 -17.76
N GLY A 704 36.83 -4.22 -17.34
CA GLY A 704 36.33 -5.48 -17.87
C GLY A 704 34.83 -5.66 -17.65
N TRP A 705 34.32 -5.30 -16.46
CA TRP A 705 32.89 -5.34 -16.15
C TRP A 705 32.09 -4.37 -17.03
N LEU A 706 32.59 -3.14 -17.24
CA LEU A 706 31.98 -2.15 -18.13
C LEU A 706 32.00 -2.58 -19.60
N ALA A 707 33.11 -3.16 -20.07
CA ALA A 707 33.22 -3.69 -21.43
C ALA A 707 32.29 -4.89 -21.63
N HIS A 708 32.15 -5.76 -20.63
CA HIS A 708 31.21 -6.89 -20.69
C HIS A 708 29.76 -6.42 -20.89
N LEU A 709 29.34 -5.38 -20.16
CA LEU A 709 28.01 -4.76 -20.33
C LEU A 709 27.76 -4.29 -21.77
N VAL A 710 28.78 -3.75 -22.44
CA VAL A 710 28.70 -3.22 -23.80
C VAL A 710 28.80 -4.31 -24.87
N GLN A 711 29.77 -5.23 -24.74
CA GLN A 711 30.07 -6.26 -25.75
C GLN A 711 29.13 -7.47 -25.64
N ARG A 712 28.74 -7.83 -24.41
CA ARG A 712 27.97 -9.04 -24.11
C ARG A 712 26.67 -8.72 -23.34
N PRO A 713 25.82 -7.76 -23.80
CA PRO A 713 24.64 -7.30 -23.05
C PRO A 713 23.56 -8.38 -22.85
N ARG A 714 23.59 -9.44 -23.67
CA ARG A 714 22.68 -10.60 -23.53
C ARG A 714 23.20 -11.66 -22.56
N VAL A 715 24.46 -11.56 -22.14
CA VAL A 715 25.06 -12.43 -21.11
C VAL A 715 24.90 -11.70 -19.79
N ARG A 716 24.32 -12.37 -18.80
CA ARG A 716 24.13 -11.78 -17.49
C ARG A 716 25.47 -11.73 -16.76
N ALA A 717 25.84 -10.56 -16.26
CA ALA A 717 27.01 -10.44 -15.40
C ALA A 717 26.88 -11.33 -14.15
N GLY A 718 25.71 -11.34 -13.51
CA GLY A 718 25.51 -12.01 -12.22
C GLY A 718 26.26 -11.32 -11.07
N VAL A 719 26.87 -10.17 -11.33
CA VAL A 719 27.65 -9.35 -10.40
C VAL A 719 27.19 -7.89 -10.53
N ALA A 720 26.81 -7.30 -9.41
CA ALA A 720 26.47 -5.88 -9.28
C ALA A 720 27.70 -5.07 -8.81
N LEU A 721 27.88 -3.88 -9.38
CA LEU A 721 28.88 -2.91 -8.94
C LEU A 721 28.32 -2.09 -7.78
N VAL A 722 29.02 -2.02 -6.66
CA VAL A 722 28.62 -1.25 -5.48
C VAL A 722 29.70 -0.22 -5.18
N LEU A 723 29.34 1.06 -5.22
CA LEU A 723 30.22 2.18 -4.94
C LEU A 723 29.78 2.83 -3.62
N ARG A 724 30.62 2.74 -2.60
CA ARG A 724 30.44 3.36 -1.28
C ARG A 724 31.35 4.57 -1.14
N GLY A 725 30.92 5.59 -0.42
CA GLY A 725 31.78 6.73 -0.10
C GLY A 725 31.01 8.02 0.19
N ALA A 726 31.73 9.06 0.62
CA ALA A 726 31.11 10.32 1.04
C ALA A 726 30.29 11.01 -0.07
N LYS A 727 29.37 11.91 0.30
CA LYS A 727 28.58 12.68 -0.68
C LYS A 727 29.49 13.60 -1.49
N GLY A 728 29.24 13.69 -2.80
CA GLY A 728 29.99 14.54 -3.72
C GLY A 728 31.33 13.98 -4.22
N THR A 729 31.60 12.67 -4.07
CA THR A 729 32.84 12.02 -4.53
C THR A 729 32.79 11.46 -5.96
N GLY A 730 31.68 11.65 -6.69
CA GLY A 730 31.55 11.22 -8.09
C GLY A 730 30.96 9.82 -8.32
N LYS A 731 30.50 9.12 -7.26
CA LYS A 731 29.90 7.77 -7.38
C LYS A 731 28.79 7.69 -8.44
N THR A 732 27.85 8.64 -8.40
CA THR A 732 26.69 8.66 -9.31
C THR A 732 27.13 8.86 -10.77
N LYS A 733 28.17 9.68 -11.00
CA LYS A 733 28.73 10.02 -12.32
C LYS A 733 29.18 8.77 -13.09
N VAL A 734 29.71 7.75 -12.40
CA VAL A 734 30.17 6.50 -13.04
C VAL A 734 29.04 5.84 -13.83
N GLY A 735 27.87 5.64 -13.21
CA GLY A 735 26.76 4.99 -13.89
C GLY A 735 26.03 5.94 -14.86
N GLU A 736 26.01 7.25 -14.62
CA GLU A 736 25.46 8.24 -15.55
C GLU A 736 26.24 8.29 -16.88
N VAL A 737 27.58 8.33 -16.81
CA VAL A 737 28.44 8.38 -18.01
C VAL A 737 28.27 7.11 -18.83
N ILE A 738 28.31 5.94 -18.21
CA ILE A 738 28.14 4.65 -18.90
C ILE A 738 26.71 4.52 -19.45
N GLY A 739 25.70 4.89 -18.65
CA GLY A 739 24.30 4.89 -19.07
C GLY A 739 24.02 5.83 -20.24
N SER A 740 24.75 6.94 -20.36
CA SER A 740 24.61 7.88 -21.48
C SER A 740 24.91 7.25 -22.84
N LEU A 741 25.75 6.21 -22.89
CA LEU A 741 26.08 5.46 -24.11
C LEU A 741 24.88 4.71 -24.69
N PHE A 742 23.84 4.45 -23.89
CA PHE A 742 22.60 3.76 -24.30
C PHE A 742 21.41 4.31 -23.49
N ALA A 743 21.25 5.63 -23.49
CA ALA A 743 20.34 6.37 -22.61
C ALA A 743 18.89 5.83 -22.53
N PRO A 744 18.26 5.31 -23.61
CA PRO A 744 16.93 4.69 -23.51
C PRO A 744 16.85 3.42 -22.63
N HIS A 745 18.00 2.84 -22.27
CA HIS A 745 18.14 1.56 -21.56
C HIS A 745 18.82 1.70 -20.20
N TYR A 746 19.05 2.93 -19.77
CA TYR A 746 19.60 3.29 -18.46
C TYR A 746 18.51 3.89 -17.58
N PHE A 747 18.43 3.42 -16.34
CA PHE A 747 17.50 3.94 -15.34
C PHE A 747 18.25 4.26 -14.05
N LEU A 748 18.17 5.52 -13.61
CA LEU A 748 18.61 5.96 -12.29
C LEU A 748 17.40 5.97 -11.36
N VAL A 749 17.49 5.28 -10.23
CA VAL A 749 16.43 5.21 -9.22
C VAL A 749 16.98 5.60 -7.85
N ASP A 750 16.25 6.46 -7.16
CA ASP A 750 16.56 6.99 -5.82
C ASP A 750 15.70 6.36 -4.71
N ASP A 751 14.64 5.63 -5.10
CA ASP A 751 13.68 5.00 -4.20
C ASP A 751 13.61 3.48 -4.41
N ALA A 752 13.72 2.74 -3.30
CA ALA A 752 13.62 1.28 -3.26
C ALA A 752 12.37 0.72 -3.94
N ARG A 753 11.28 1.49 -3.99
CA ARG A 753 10.01 1.10 -4.63
C ARG A 753 10.14 0.92 -6.13
N TYR A 754 11.09 1.56 -6.81
CA TYR A 754 11.28 1.32 -8.25
C TYR A 754 12.01 0.00 -8.53
N LEU A 755 12.79 -0.50 -7.56
CA LEU A 755 13.38 -1.84 -7.58
C LEU A 755 12.40 -2.92 -7.08
N THR A 756 11.60 -2.59 -6.05
CA THR A 756 10.82 -3.54 -5.25
C THR A 756 9.31 -3.45 -5.41
N GLY A 757 8.82 -2.49 -6.18
CA GLY A 757 7.40 -2.24 -6.42
C GLY A 757 6.74 -3.27 -7.32
N GLN A 758 5.41 -3.29 -7.28
CA GLN A 758 4.63 -4.20 -8.11
C GLN A 758 4.70 -3.80 -9.60
N PHE A 759 4.63 -2.51 -9.92
CA PHE A 759 4.72 -2.00 -11.29
C PHE A 759 6.16 -1.69 -11.68
N ASN A 760 6.73 -2.45 -12.60
CA ASN A 760 8.13 -2.37 -13.01
C ASN A 760 8.28 -2.35 -14.54
N SER A 761 7.37 -1.70 -15.26
CA SER A 761 7.37 -1.65 -16.73
C SER A 761 8.67 -1.11 -17.34
N HIS A 762 9.37 -0.22 -16.63
CA HIS A 762 10.68 0.29 -17.05
C HIS A 762 11.76 -0.81 -17.14
N MET A 763 11.61 -1.90 -16.36
CA MET A 763 12.49 -3.07 -16.44
C MET A 763 12.34 -3.85 -17.75
N ALA A 764 11.26 -3.63 -18.51
CA ALA A 764 11.03 -4.29 -19.80
C ALA A 764 12.12 -3.97 -20.84
N SER A 765 12.74 -2.79 -20.75
CA SER A 765 13.77 -2.30 -21.67
C SER A 765 15.03 -1.83 -20.95
N CYS A 766 15.26 -2.29 -19.72
CA CYS A 766 16.41 -1.89 -18.91
C CYS A 766 17.61 -2.79 -19.18
N LEU A 767 18.75 -2.17 -19.49
CA LEU A 767 20.06 -2.83 -19.57
C LEU A 767 20.94 -2.47 -18.37
N LEU A 768 20.94 -1.20 -17.94
CA LEU A 768 21.65 -0.74 -16.75
C LEU A 768 20.66 -0.07 -15.78
N LEU A 769 20.65 -0.55 -14.54
CA LEU A 769 19.90 0.02 -13.44
C LEU A 769 20.89 0.55 -12.41
N GLN A 770 20.84 1.84 -12.14
CA GLN A 770 21.60 2.47 -11.07
C GLN A 770 20.67 2.81 -9.91
N ALA A 771 20.95 2.23 -8.75
CA ALA A 771 20.23 2.46 -7.51
C ALA A 771 21.06 3.39 -6.61
N ASP A 772 20.65 4.65 -6.49
CA ASP A 772 21.33 5.67 -5.68
C ASP A 772 20.60 5.85 -4.35
N GLU A 773 21.21 5.46 -3.24
CA GLU A 773 20.61 5.46 -1.88
C GLU A 773 19.33 4.57 -1.74
N ALA A 774 18.91 3.89 -2.82
CA ALA A 774 17.62 3.22 -2.95
C ALA A 774 17.52 1.82 -2.30
N LEU A 775 18.52 1.35 -1.55
CA LEU A 775 18.52 0.00 -0.97
C LEU A 775 18.91 0.05 0.51
N TRP A 776 17.89 0.08 1.37
CA TRP A 776 18.05 -0.06 2.81
C TRP A 776 18.24 -1.54 3.18
N ALA A 777 19.35 -1.81 3.87
CA ALA A 777 19.66 -3.13 4.36
C ALA A 777 18.84 -3.40 5.65
N GLY A 778 18.00 -4.44 5.61
CA GLY A 778 17.05 -4.78 6.68
C GLY A 778 15.68 -5.27 6.19
N ASP A 779 15.25 -4.85 4.99
CA ASP A 779 14.08 -5.41 4.32
C ASP A 779 14.45 -6.70 3.54
N LYS A 780 14.20 -7.85 4.18
CA LYS A 780 14.45 -9.17 3.57
C LYS A 780 13.69 -9.40 2.26
N SER A 781 12.56 -8.70 2.04
CA SER A 781 11.82 -8.76 0.79
C SER A 781 12.55 -8.02 -0.34
N ALA A 782 13.11 -6.84 -0.03
CA ALA A 782 13.91 -6.05 -0.97
C ALA A 782 15.21 -6.79 -1.34
N GLU A 783 15.89 -7.35 -0.34
CA GLU A 783 17.08 -8.20 -0.51
C GLU A 783 16.82 -9.39 -1.44
N GLY A 784 15.74 -10.14 -1.20
CA GLY A 784 15.39 -11.30 -2.03
C GLY A 784 15.14 -10.91 -3.49
N ARG A 785 14.50 -9.76 -3.73
CA ARG A 785 14.23 -9.28 -5.08
C ARG A 785 15.47 -8.74 -5.78
N LEU A 786 16.35 -8.03 -5.07
CA LEU A 786 17.65 -7.58 -5.60
C LEU A 786 18.51 -8.78 -6.00
N LYS A 787 18.61 -9.78 -5.13
CA LYS A 787 19.28 -11.06 -5.44
C LYS A 787 18.65 -11.71 -6.67
N GLY A 788 17.32 -11.71 -6.76
CA GLY A 788 16.58 -12.17 -7.93
C GLY A 788 16.91 -11.38 -9.20
N LEU A 789 16.99 -10.05 -9.14
CA LEU A 789 17.32 -9.19 -10.28
C LEU A 789 18.74 -9.45 -10.80
N ILE A 790 19.70 -9.69 -9.91
CA ILE A 790 21.08 -9.99 -10.30
C ILE A 790 21.20 -11.41 -10.87
N THR A 791 20.44 -12.39 -10.33
CA THR A 791 20.68 -13.82 -10.57
C THR A 791 19.60 -14.57 -11.36
N SER A 792 18.42 -14.01 -11.61
CA SER A 792 17.32 -14.68 -12.34
C SER A 792 17.42 -14.42 -13.85
N GLU A 793 17.21 -15.46 -14.65
CA GLU A 793 17.24 -15.35 -16.13
C GLU A 793 15.99 -14.69 -16.69
N ILE A 794 14.87 -14.84 -15.98
CA ILE A 794 13.56 -14.35 -16.36
C ILE A 794 13.06 -13.42 -15.26
N GLN A 795 12.52 -12.28 -15.67
CA GLN A 795 11.83 -11.34 -14.81
C GLN A 795 10.35 -11.26 -15.15
N MET A 796 9.54 -10.99 -14.13
CA MET A 796 8.14 -10.61 -14.31
C MET A 796 8.07 -9.10 -14.49
N VAL A 797 7.47 -8.66 -15.59
CA VAL A 797 7.20 -7.26 -15.89
C VAL A 797 5.70 -7.00 -15.74
N GLU A 798 5.32 -6.16 -14.80
CA GLU A 798 3.94 -5.71 -14.60
C GLU A 798 3.80 -4.23 -15.00
N ALA A 799 3.02 -3.97 -16.04
CA ALA A 799 2.64 -2.63 -16.44
C ALA A 799 1.20 -2.32 -15.99
N LYS A 800 0.94 -1.07 -15.60
CA LYS A 800 -0.38 -0.68 -15.08
C LYS A 800 -1.47 -0.94 -16.12
N GLY A 801 -2.47 -1.74 -15.75
CA GLY A 801 -3.59 -2.07 -16.63
C GLY A 801 -3.27 -3.11 -17.70
N ILE A 802 -2.08 -3.71 -17.69
CA ILE A 802 -1.67 -4.81 -18.56
C ILE A 802 -1.37 -6.03 -17.70
N ASP A 803 -1.69 -7.24 -18.19
CA ASP A 803 -1.42 -8.45 -17.42
C ASP A 803 0.10 -8.69 -17.35
N PRO A 804 0.63 -9.20 -16.22
CA PRO A 804 2.06 -9.47 -16.06
C PRO A 804 2.64 -10.35 -17.16
N VAL A 805 3.80 -9.98 -17.71
CA VAL A 805 4.51 -10.74 -18.75
C VAL A 805 5.86 -11.23 -18.25
N ARG A 806 6.27 -12.41 -18.72
CA ARG A 806 7.60 -12.97 -18.48
C ARG A 806 8.54 -12.46 -19.57
N MET A 807 9.65 -11.84 -19.19
CA MET A 807 10.68 -11.36 -20.12
C MET A 807 12.07 -11.84 -19.68
N ARG A 808 12.99 -11.95 -20.63
CA ARG A 808 14.40 -12.19 -20.29
C ARG A 808 14.95 -11.01 -19.49
N ASN A 809 15.79 -11.33 -18.52
CA ASN A 809 16.45 -10.35 -17.67
C ASN A 809 17.88 -10.13 -18.16
N PHE A 810 18.16 -8.92 -18.63
CA PHE A 810 19.49 -8.48 -19.07
C PHE A 810 20.05 -7.35 -18.20
N VAL A 811 19.42 -7.09 -17.05
CA VAL A 811 19.75 -5.94 -16.21
C VAL A 811 21.11 -6.12 -15.54
N HIS A 812 21.95 -5.11 -15.66
CA HIS A 812 23.15 -4.90 -14.86
C HIS A 812 22.84 -3.88 -13.78
N VAL A 813 23.35 -4.11 -12.57
CA VAL A 813 23.02 -3.28 -11.41
C VAL A 813 24.27 -2.53 -10.95
N VAL A 814 24.13 -1.21 -10.81
CA VAL A 814 25.07 -0.34 -10.12
C VAL A 814 24.37 0.20 -8.88
N MET A 815 25.06 0.20 -7.74
CA MET A 815 24.54 0.72 -6.49
C MET A 815 25.48 1.79 -5.97
N THR A 816 24.95 2.95 -5.62
CA THR A 816 25.73 4.05 -5.05
C THR A 816 25.16 4.40 -3.68
N SER A 817 26.02 4.48 -2.66
CA SER A 817 25.57 4.78 -1.28
C SER A 817 26.63 5.50 -0.46
N ASN A 818 26.19 6.30 0.50
CA ASN A 818 27.02 6.91 1.54
C ASN A 818 27.02 6.11 2.85
N GLU A 819 26.17 5.08 2.98
CA GLU A 819 26.08 4.25 4.17
C GLU A 819 27.23 3.25 4.26
N SER A 820 27.62 2.89 5.49
CA SER A 820 28.67 1.90 5.74
C SER A 820 28.25 0.49 5.31
N TRP A 821 26.96 0.15 5.47
CA TRP A 821 26.38 -1.13 5.07
C TRP A 821 25.30 -0.92 3.99
N VAL A 822 25.51 -1.51 2.82
CA VAL A 822 24.75 -1.27 1.59
C VAL A 822 24.11 -2.56 1.08
N VAL A 823 24.84 -3.68 1.14
CA VAL A 823 24.37 -4.96 0.59
C VAL A 823 24.52 -6.11 1.59
N PRO A 824 23.53 -7.01 1.68
CA PRO A 824 23.61 -8.18 2.54
C PRO A 824 24.47 -9.27 1.89
N ALA A 825 25.77 -9.25 2.22
CA ALA A 825 26.78 -10.16 1.71
C ALA A 825 26.99 -11.35 2.66
N THR A 826 26.88 -12.58 2.15
CA THR A 826 27.22 -13.79 2.91
C THR A 826 28.72 -14.09 2.85
N GLY A 827 29.22 -15.04 3.66
CA GLY A 827 30.64 -15.44 3.66
C GLY A 827 31.16 -15.82 2.26
N ASP A 828 30.34 -16.53 1.49
CA ASP A 828 30.59 -16.98 0.11
C ASP A 828 30.13 -15.99 -0.98
N GLU A 829 29.95 -14.72 -0.63
CA GLU A 829 29.35 -13.74 -1.55
C GLU A 829 30.23 -13.48 -2.78
N ARG A 830 29.60 -13.58 -3.95
CA ARG A 830 30.22 -13.46 -5.29
C ARG A 830 29.41 -12.59 -6.25
N ARG A 831 28.34 -11.94 -5.79
CA ARG A 831 27.43 -11.14 -6.60
C ARG A 831 27.65 -9.64 -6.45
N PHE A 832 28.55 -9.20 -5.58
CA PHE A 832 28.80 -7.78 -5.32
C PHE A 832 30.29 -7.48 -5.46
N PHE A 833 30.62 -6.63 -6.42
CA PHE A 833 31.93 -6.01 -6.52
C PHE A 833 31.86 -4.65 -5.81
N VAL A 834 32.41 -4.56 -4.61
CA VAL A 834 32.25 -3.40 -3.71
C VAL A 834 33.53 -2.57 -3.69
N LEU A 835 33.43 -1.28 -3.94
CA LEU A 835 34.54 -0.33 -3.94
C LEU A 835 34.24 0.86 -3.00
N ASP A 836 35.27 1.29 -2.27
CA ASP A 836 35.26 2.56 -1.55
C ASP A 836 35.82 3.64 -2.46
N VAL A 837 34.96 4.58 -2.85
CA VAL A 837 35.32 5.71 -3.70
C VAL A 837 36.00 6.78 -2.86
N GLY A 838 37.19 7.18 -3.30
CA GLY A 838 38.02 8.18 -2.63
C GLY A 838 37.35 9.55 -2.50
N SER A 839 37.89 10.37 -1.60
CA SER A 839 37.43 11.73 -1.34
C SER A 839 38.20 12.81 -2.12
N LEU A 840 39.13 12.42 -3.00
CA LEU A 840 40.07 13.34 -3.66
C LEU A 840 39.37 14.43 -4.47
N CYS A 841 38.29 14.08 -5.17
CA CYS A 841 37.51 15.02 -5.97
C CYS A 841 36.24 15.52 -5.25
N GLN A 842 36.15 15.34 -3.93
CA GLN A 842 34.95 15.69 -3.18
C GLN A 842 34.61 17.19 -3.30
N ARG A 843 33.39 17.51 -3.77
CA ARG A 843 32.94 18.89 -4.02
C ARG A 843 33.80 19.69 -5.02
N ASN A 844 34.61 19.01 -5.83
CA ASN A 844 35.41 19.66 -6.86
C ASN A 844 34.60 19.79 -8.16
N ASN A 845 33.82 20.87 -8.25
CA ASN A 845 32.95 21.11 -9.41
C ASN A 845 33.74 21.30 -10.71
N ILE A 846 34.95 21.89 -10.64
CA ILE A 846 35.82 22.09 -11.82
C ILE A 846 36.25 20.74 -12.38
N TYR A 847 36.70 19.83 -11.51
CA TYR A 847 37.10 18.48 -11.91
C TYR A 847 35.99 17.73 -12.65
N PHE A 848 34.74 17.77 -12.16
CA PHE A 848 33.62 17.11 -12.84
C PHE A 848 33.20 17.83 -14.12
N ALA A 849 33.27 19.16 -14.17
CA ALA A 849 32.99 19.93 -15.38
C ALA A 849 33.99 19.61 -16.50
N GLU A 850 35.28 19.45 -16.17
CA GLU A 850 36.29 19.04 -17.15
C GLU A 850 36.04 17.64 -17.72
N ILE A 851 35.52 16.71 -16.90
CA ILE A 851 35.09 15.39 -17.38
C ILE A 851 33.91 15.53 -18.36
N ASP A 852 32.90 16.32 -17.99
CA ASP A 852 31.72 16.54 -18.85
C ASP A 852 32.11 17.20 -20.18
N GLU A 853 32.98 18.21 -20.15
CA GLU A 853 33.49 18.86 -21.36
C GLU A 853 34.26 17.90 -22.29
N GLU A 854 35.08 17.02 -21.74
CA GLU A 854 35.79 16.01 -22.53
C GLU A 854 34.81 15.02 -23.16
N LEU A 855 33.82 14.55 -22.38
CA LEU A 855 32.80 13.62 -22.85
C LEU A 855 31.88 14.23 -23.92
N ASP A 856 31.54 15.51 -23.82
CA ASP A 856 30.73 16.24 -24.80
C ASP A 856 31.50 16.54 -26.10
N ARG A 857 32.84 16.59 -26.07
CA ARG A 857 33.71 16.80 -27.23
C ARG A 857 34.20 15.49 -27.87
N GLY A 858 33.31 14.52 -28.03
CA GLY A 858 33.62 13.24 -28.67
C GLY A 858 34.12 12.15 -27.71
N GLY A 859 34.15 12.41 -26.40
CA GLY A 859 34.65 11.45 -25.42
C GLY A 859 33.72 10.27 -25.18
N ARG A 860 32.40 10.40 -25.40
CA ARG A 860 31.45 9.27 -25.31
C ARG A 860 31.64 8.28 -26.46
N GLU A 861 31.85 8.78 -27.66
CA GLU A 861 32.17 8.00 -28.86
C GLU A 861 33.48 7.23 -28.66
N ARG A 862 34.48 7.91 -28.08
CA ARG A 862 35.77 7.30 -27.73
C ARG A 862 35.64 6.24 -26.65
N LEU A 863 34.89 6.51 -25.58
CA LEU A 863 34.65 5.56 -24.50
C LEU A 863 33.93 4.31 -25.02
N LEU A 864 32.90 4.48 -25.86
CA LEU A 864 32.19 3.35 -26.47
C LEU A 864 33.13 2.51 -27.35
N PHE A 865 33.97 3.14 -28.16
CA PHE A 865 34.99 2.46 -28.97
C PHE A 865 35.94 1.65 -28.08
N GLU A 866 36.52 2.26 -27.04
CA GLU A 866 37.44 1.56 -26.14
C GLU A 866 36.77 0.35 -25.47
N LEU A 867 35.56 0.52 -24.93
CA LEU A 867 34.81 -0.58 -24.30
C LEU A 867 34.43 -1.70 -25.29
N GLN A 868 34.17 -1.40 -26.56
CA GLN A 868 33.88 -2.40 -27.59
C GLN A 868 35.12 -3.16 -28.05
N THR A 869 36.30 -2.53 -27.97
CA THR A 869 37.58 -3.11 -28.42
C THR A 869 38.40 -3.76 -27.31
N LEU A 870 38.01 -3.59 -26.04
CA LEU A 870 38.71 -4.18 -24.91
C LEU A 870 38.69 -5.71 -25.00
N ASP A 871 39.85 -6.35 -24.89
CA ASP A 871 39.94 -7.81 -24.92
C ASP A 871 39.32 -8.42 -23.63
N LEU A 872 38.35 -9.30 -23.82
CA LEU A 872 37.63 -10.01 -22.76
C LEU A 872 37.91 -11.52 -22.76
N ASP A 873 38.85 -12.03 -23.57
CA ASP A 873 39.11 -13.47 -23.70
C ASP A 873 39.62 -14.07 -22.38
N GLN A 874 40.43 -13.33 -21.63
CA GLN A 874 40.94 -13.73 -20.32
C GLN A 874 40.15 -13.12 -19.14
N PHE A 875 39.10 -12.35 -19.42
CA PHE A 875 38.31 -11.70 -18.37
C PHE A 875 37.18 -12.61 -17.89
N ASN A 876 37.26 -13.02 -16.62
CA ASN A 876 36.17 -13.73 -15.94
C ASN A 876 35.39 -12.78 -15.03
N ILE A 877 34.17 -12.42 -15.44
CA ILE A 877 33.29 -11.54 -14.66
C ILE A 877 32.82 -12.14 -13.33
N TRP A 878 33.00 -13.45 -13.10
CA TRP A 878 32.63 -14.10 -11.84
C TRP A 878 33.79 -14.19 -10.85
N ASP A 879 35.00 -13.78 -11.24
CA ASP A 879 36.18 -13.74 -10.38
C ASP A 879 36.24 -12.41 -9.62
N VAL A 880 35.23 -12.19 -8.76
CA VAL A 880 35.01 -10.91 -8.08
C VAL A 880 36.13 -10.62 -7.07
N PRO A 881 36.82 -9.47 -7.16
CA PRO A 881 37.85 -9.10 -6.20
C PRO A 881 37.31 -9.04 -4.76
N GLN A 882 38.01 -9.69 -3.83
CA GLN A 882 37.69 -9.66 -2.40
C GLN A 882 38.28 -8.39 -1.76
N THR A 883 37.53 -7.29 -1.81
CA THR A 883 37.96 -5.98 -1.29
C THR A 883 37.68 -5.83 0.21
N GLU A 884 38.40 -4.92 0.88
CA GLU A 884 38.11 -4.54 2.27
C GLU A 884 36.67 -4.01 2.41
N ALA A 885 36.19 -3.27 1.41
CA ALA A 885 34.81 -2.81 1.36
C ALA A 885 33.79 -3.96 1.33
N LEU A 886 34.06 -5.05 0.59
CA LEU A 886 33.22 -6.25 0.59
C LEU A 886 33.28 -6.99 1.94
N LEU A 887 34.45 -7.03 2.59
CA LEU A 887 34.60 -7.57 3.94
C LEU A 887 33.72 -6.85 4.96
N ASP A 888 33.70 -5.52 4.94
CA ASP A 888 32.78 -4.75 5.79
C ASP A 888 31.32 -5.13 5.57
N GLN A 889 30.92 -5.36 4.30
CA GLN A 889 29.56 -5.81 4.00
C GLN A 889 29.25 -7.18 4.59
N LYS A 890 30.20 -8.12 4.53
CA LYS A 890 30.03 -9.47 5.12
C LYS A 890 29.92 -9.40 6.64
N ILE A 891 30.76 -8.59 7.29
CA ILE A 891 30.72 -8.37 8.75
C ILE A 891 29.39 -7.72 9.16
N GLY A 892 28.95 -6.69 8.44
CA GLY A 892 27.65 -6.03 8.69
C GLY A 892 26.43 -6.93 8.43
N SER A 893 26.63 -8.07 7.77
CA SER A 893 25.57 -9.04 7.44
C SER A 893 25.55 -10.28 8.33
N LEU A 894 26.42 -10.34 9.35
CA LEU A 894 26.51 -11.47 10.26
C LEU A 894 25.20 -11.68 11.02
N ASP A 895 24.83 -12.95 11.23
CA ASP A 895 23.72 -13.25 12.13
C ASP A 895 24.15 -13.10 13.60
N PRO A 896 23.21 -12.97 14.56
CA PRO A 896 23.58 -12.64 15.93
C PRO A 896 24.58 -13.59 16.60
N ILE A 897 24.64 -14.87 16.19
CA ILE A 897 25.64 -15.81 16.75
C ILE A 897 27.00 -15.55 16.12
N ASP A 898 27.04 -15.30 14.81
CA ASP A 898 28.29 -15.03 14.08
C ASP A 898 28.89 -13.68 14.51
N GLU A 899 28.05 -12.68 14.76
CA GLU A 899 28.47 -11.37 15.25
C GLU A 899 29.02 -11.45 16.67
N PHE A 900 28.34 -12.20 17.56
CA PHE A 900 28.86 -12.53 18.89
C PHE A 900 30.23 -13.19 18.79
N TRP A 901 30.35 -14.22 17.94
CA TRP A 901 31.60 -14.96 17.75
C TRP A 901 32.71 -14.05 17.23
N HIS A 902 32.42 -13.24 16.22
CA HIS A 902 33.34 -12.22 15.70
C HIS A 902 33.81 -11.27 16.80
N SER A 903 32.91 -10.78 17.68
CA SER A 903 33.29 -9.93 18.81
C SER A 903 34.26 -10.63 19.77
N ARG A 904 34.00 -11.90 20.12
CA ARG A 904 34.90 -12.69 20.99
C ARG A 904 36.29 -12.85 20.35
N LEU A 905 36.36 -13.14 19.05
CA LEU A 905 37.62 -13.28 18.31
C LEU A 905 38.39 -11.97 18.18
N HIS A 906 37.67 -10.86 18.03
CA HIS A 906 38.24 -9.52 17.93
C HIS A 906 38.81 -9.09 19.28
N GLU A 907 38.03 -9.22 20.36
CA GLU A 907 38.45 -8.90 21.74
C GLU A 907 39.53 -9.86 22.26
N GLY A 908 39.59 -11.08 21.74
CA GLY A 908 40.50 -12.13 22.21
C GLY A 908 40.07 -12.78 23.52
N LEU A 909 38.78 -12.67 23.89
CA LEU A 909 38.22 -13.15 25.15
C LEU A 909 36.89 -13.88 24.91
N LEU A 910 36.66 -15.00 25.61
CA LEU A 910 35.41 -15.77 25.49
C LEU A 910 34.30 -15.26 26.39
N ILE A 911 34.64 -14.78 27.59
CA ILE A 911 33.71 -14.20 28.57
C ILE A 911 34.23 -12.81 28.94
N HIS A 912 33.34 -11.84 29.15
CA HIS A 912 33.75 -10.51 29.60
C HIS A 912 34.36 -10.59 31.02
N GLY A 913 35.51 -9.94 31.20
CA GLY A 913 36.25 -9.96 32.47
C GLY A 913 37.27 -11.10 32.58
N ASP A 914 37.41 -11.94 31.55
CA ASP A 914 38.55 -12.84 31.43
C ASP A 914 39.85 -12.05 31.18
N GLU A 915 40.97 -12.55 31.72
CA GLU A 915 42.29 -11.99 31.44
C GLU A 915 42.81 -12.43 30.05
N ASP A 916 42.46 -13.65 29.61
CA ASP A 916 42.96 -14.26 28.38
C ASP A 916 41.97 -15.25 27.73
N TRP A 917 42.24 -15.62 26.47
CA TRP A 917 41.55 -16.69 25.75
C TRP A 917 41.62 -18.03 26.51
N ARG A 918 40.46 -18.57 26.87
CA ARG A 918 40.36 -19.84 27.62
C ARG A 918 40.31 -21.05 26.69
N ASN A 919 41.15 -22.05 26.97
CA ASN A 919 41.11 -23.35 26.26
C ASN A 919 39.91 -24.21 26.68
N VAL A 920 39.27 -23.92 27.82
CA VAL A 920 38.09 -24.64 28.30
C VAL A 920 37.07 -23.63 28.82
N VAL A 921 35.83 -23.71 28.33
CA VAL A 921 34.72 -22.85 28.77
C VAL A 921 33.46 -23.67 28.99
N ALA A 922 32.74 -23.43 30.10
CA ALA A 922 31.46 -24.09 30.32
C ALA A 922 30.43 -23.61 29.28
N ARG A 923 29.65 -24.54 28.72
CA ARG A 923 28.71 -24.20 27.64
C ARG A 923 27.64 -23.21 28.07
N ASP A 924 27.16 -23.36 29.30
CA ASP A 924 26.12 -22.51 29.87
C ASP A 924 26.65 -21.09 30.12
N ASP A 925 27.93 -20.96 30.48
CA ASP A 925 28.57 -19.66 30.73
C ASP A 925 28.76 -18.90 29.40
N LEU A 926 29.29 -19.57 28.37
CA LEU A 926 29.44 -18.97 27.03
C LEU A 926 28.08 -18.61 26.39
N TYR A 927 27.06 -19.45 26.59
CA TYR A 927 25.71 -19.14 26.12
C TYR A 927 25.07 -17.99 26.91
N SER A 928 25.33 -17.89 28.21
CA SER A 928 24.88 -16.76 29.03
C SER A 928 25.52 -15.45 28.58
N GLU A 929 26.81 -15.48 28.23
CA GLU A 929 27.52 -14.35 27.63
C GLU A 929 26.88 -13.91 26.32
N TYR A 930 26.56 -14.85 25.43
CA TYR A 930 25.80 -14.58 24.21
C TYR A 930 24.44 -13.91 24.48
N LEU A 931 23.69 -14.41 25.46
CA LEU A 931 22.40 -13.81 25.83
C LEU A 931 22.57 -12.39 26.39
N HIS A 932 23.63 -12.16 27.17
CA HIS A 932 23.96 -10.86 27.71
C HIS A 932 24.31 -9.87 26.58
N GLU A 933 25.17 -10.26 25.64
CA GLU A 933 25.61 -9.42 24.54
C GLU A 933 24.45 -9.08 23.58
N VAL A 934 23.61 -10.07 23.20
CA VAL A 934 22.42 -9.83 22.37
C VAL A 934 21.47 -8.83 23.03
N LYS A 935 21.29 -8.91 24.35
CA LYS A 935 20.45 -7.98 25.11
C LYS A 935 21.08 -6.59 25.23
N ALA A 936 22.36 -6.52 25.52
CA ALA A 936 23.09 -5.27 25.72
C ALA A 936 23.23 -4.46 24.41
N ARG A 937 23.50 -5.14 23.29
CA ARG A 937 23.70 -4.53 21.96
C ARG A 937 22.43 -4.51 21.10
N ASN A 938 21.30 -4.99 21.62
CA ASN A 938 20.00 -5.03 20.93
C ASN A 938 20.05 -5.76 19.57
N LEU A 939 20.82 -6.86 19.46
CA LEU A 939 21.06 -7.64 18.23
C LEU A 939 19.86 -8.50 17.79
N GLY A 940 18.64 -8.14 18.21
CA GLY A 940 17.41 -8.85 17.89
C GLY A 940 17.11 -10.06 18.79
N ARG A 941 16.47 -11.09 18.22
CA ARG A 941 15.98 -12.25 18.98
C ARG A 941 17.08 -13.29 19.17
N ALA A 942 17.46 -13.51 20.42
CA ALA A 942 18.37 -14.59 20.81
C ALA A 942 17.91 -15.97 20.29
N ARG A 943 18.86 -16.77 19.82
CA ARG A 943 18.66 -18.16 19.41
C ARG A 943 18.76 -19.08 20.62
N GLY A 944 18.12 -20.25 20.55
CA GLY A 944 18.18 -21.24 21.63
C GLY A 944 19.57 -21.86 21.74
N SER A 945 19.90 -22.39 22.93
CA SER A 945 21.22 -22.97 23.23
C SER A 945 21.65 -24.09 22.28
N ALA A 946 20.71 -24.89 21.78
CA ALA A 946 20.99 -25.94 20.81
C ALA A 946 21.43 -25.38 19.44
N ASP A 947 20.77 -24.31 18.97
CA ASP A 947 21.13 -23.65 17.71
C ASP A 947 22.47 -22.91 17.85
N PHE A 948 22.67 -22.24 19.00
CA PHE A 948 23.93 -21.62 19.37
C PHE A 948 25.10 -22.61 19.31
N GLY A 949 25.01 -23.74 20.01
CA GLY A 949 26.07 -24.74 20.05
C GLY A 949 26.37 -25.36 18.68
N LYS A 950 25.34 -25.61 17.85
CA LYS A 950 25.54 -26.08 16.46
C LYS A 950 26.26 -25.04 15.61
N ARG A 951 25.92 -23.76 15.78
CA ARG A 951 26.46 -22.67 14.96
C ARG A 951 27.91 -22.35 15.32
N ILE A 952 28.25 -22.25 16.60
CA ILE A 952 29.63 -22.02 17.05
C ILE A 952 30.58 -23.11 16.53
N LYS A 953 30.18 -24.39 16.59
CA LYS A 953 30.96 -25.49 16.01
C LYS A 953 31.06 -25.46 14.49
N LYS A 954 30.17 -24.74 13.79
CA LYS A 954 30.30 -24.53 12.35
C LYS A 954 31.35 -23.46 12.05
N LEU A 955 31.43 -22.42 12.90
CA LEU A 955 32.39 -21.32 12.78
C LEU A 955 33.80 -21.73 13.23
N ALA A 956 33.90 -22.64 14.20
CA ALA A 956 35.14 -23.27 14.65
C ALA A 956 34.94 -24.80 14.77
N PRO A 957 35.10 -25.54 13.66
CA PRO A 957 34.93 -27.01 13.59
C PRO A 957 35.78 -27.81 14.57
N GLU A 958 36.89 -27.25 15.02
CA GLU A 958 37.89 -27.87 15.87
C GLU A 958 37.46 -27.89 17.36
N ILE A 959 36.36 -27.21 17.72
CA ILE A 959 35.80 -27.23 19.08
C ILE A 959 35.34 -28.65 19.47
N ARG A 960 35.84 -29.12 20.62
CA ARG A 960 35.49 -30.44 21.18
C ARG A 960 34.58 -30.34 22.40
N ASP A 961 33.79 -31.38 22.60
CA ASP A 961 32.90 -31.51 23.74
C ASP A 961 33.57 -32.29 24.86
N THR A 962 33.73 -31.66 26.02
CA THR A 962 34.34 -32.30 27.19
C THR A 962 33.43 -32.18 28.41
N ARG A 963 33.70 -33.01 29.44
CA ARG A 963 32.96 -32.95 30.71
C ARG A 963 33.89 -33.03 31.93
N PRO A 964 34.83 -32.07 32.07
CA PRO A 964 35.78 -32.05 33.17
C PRO A 964 35.09 -31.83 34.52
N ALA A 965 35.79 -32.22 35.59
CA ALA A 965 35.42 -31.89 36.95
C ALA A 965 35.90 -30.46 37.24
N ILE A 966 34.94 -29.53 37.40
CA ILE A 966 35.22 -28.11 37.64
C ILE A 966 34.71 -27.75 39.03
N GLU A 967 35.54 -27.07 39.81
CA GLU A 967 35.15 -26.45 41.07
C GLU A 967 34.34 -25.18 40.77
N LYS A 968 33.03 -25.21 41.05
CA LYS A 968 32.12 -24.07 40.81
C LYS A 968 32.08 -23.11 42.01
N GLU A 969 32.29 -23.64 43.20
CA GLU A 969 32.36 -22.94 44.48
C GLU A 969 33.46 -23.60 45.33
N PRO A 970 34.09 -22.89 46.28
CA PRO A 970 35.10 -23.48 47.16
C PRO A 970 34.60 -24.77 47.81
N GLY A 971 35.24 -25.91 47.48
CA GLY A 971 34.92 -27.24 47.97
C GLY A 971 33.83 -28.00 47.18
N VAL A 972 33.24 -27.43 46.12
CA VAL A 972 32.16 -28.06 45.33
C VAL A 972 32.60 -28.33 43.90
N VAL A 973 33.05 -29.56 43.65
CA VAL A 973 33.47 -30.05 42.32
C VAL A 973 32.30 -30.73 41.61
N ARG A 974 31.97 -30.27 40.39
CA ARG A 974 30.92 -30.87 39.54
C ARG A 974 31.41 -31.16 38.12
N ARG A 975 30.95 -32.28 37.55
CA ARG A 975 31.16 -32.61 36.13
C ARG A 975 30.32 -31.71 35.22
N THR A 976 30.96 -30.69 34.66
CA THR A 976 30.31 -29.63 33.89
C THR A 976 30.53 -29.82 32.40
N ARG A 977 29.50 -29.63 31.57
CA ARG A 977 29.65 -29.71 30.10
C ARG A 977 30.39 -28.48 29.59
N CYS A 978 31.52 -28.70 28.93
CA CYS A 978 32.39 -27.64 28.45
C CYS A 978 32.64 -27.77 26.95
N TYR A 979 33.05 -26.66 26.34
CA TYR A 979 33.78 -26.64 25.09
C TYR A 979 35.27 -26.60 25.40
N GLU A 980 36.02 -27.51 24.79
CA GLU A 980 37.46 -27.38 24.63
C GLU A 980 37.71 -26.59 23.34
N MET A 981 38.30 -25.41 23.51
CA MET A 981 38.43 -24.38 22.49
C MET A 981 39.81 -24.49 21.83
N PRO A 982 39.89 -24.38 20.48
CA PRO A 982 41.16 -24.20 19.78
C PRO A 982 41.87 -22.92 20.20
N SER A 983 43.11 -22.72 19.72
CA SER A 983 43.80 -21.45 19.94
C SER A 983 42.99 -20.30 19.32
N LEU A 984 43.18 -19.09 19.84
CA LEU A 984 42.55 -17.89 19.28
C LEU A 984 42.92 -17.72 17.79
N GLN A 985 44.17 -18.05 17.43
CA GLN A 985 44.65 -18.00 16.06
C GLN A 985 43.91 -18.99 15.16
N ASP A 986 43.77 -20.26 15.57
CA ASP A 986 43.03 -21.27 14.80
C ASP A 986 41.55 -20.86 14.62
N CYS A 987 40.96 -20.26 15.65
CA CYS A 987 39.59 -19.77 15.59
C CYS A 987 39.44 -18.57 14.63
N ARG A 988 40.42 -17.65 14.61
CA ARG A 988 40.47 -16.54 13.65
C ARG A 988 40.63 -17.05 12.22
N GLU A 989 41.54 -17.99 11.98
CA GLU A 989 41.73 -18.60 10.65
C GLU A 989 40.50 -19.39 10.18
N SER A 990 39.81 -20.07 11.09
CA SER A 990 38.53 -20.74 10.80
C SER A 990 37.45 -19.74 10.39
N PHE A 991 37.42 -18.59 11.04
CA PHE A 991 36.47 -17.51 10.73
C PHE A 991 36.79 -16.83 9.40
N GLU A 992 38.07 -16.61 9.07
CA GLU A 992 38.51 -16.10 7.77
C GLU A 992 38.16 -17.08 6.63
N ARG A 993 38.38 -18.38 6.84
CA ARG A 993 37.92 -19.44 5.91
C ARG A 993 36.41 -19.39 5.70
N TYR A 994 35.65 -19.17 6.77
CA TYR A 994 34.19 -19.01 6.68
C TYR A 994 33.76 -17.77 5.87
N LEU A 995 34.48 -16.65 6.01
CA LEU A 995 34.25 -15.43 5.24
C LEU A 995 34.88 -15.43 3.85
N GLY A 996 35.68 -16.45 3.52
CA GLY A 996 36.37 -16.58 2.23
C GLY A 996 37.43 -15.52 1.97
N GLN A 997 37.91 -14.80 3.00
CA GLN A 997 38.91 -13.75 2.87
C GLN A 997 39.60 -13.47 4.22
N PRO A 998 40.88 -13.03 4.19
CA PRO A 998 41.63 -12.68 5.40
C PRO A 998 41.10 -11.40 6.06
N MET A 999 41.34 -11.26 7.37
CA MET A 999 40.92 -10.11 8.16
C MET A 999 42.09 -9.52 8.97
N LYS A 1000 42.01 -8.22 9.28
CA LYS A 1000 42.95 -7.59 10.22
C LYS A 1000 42.44 -7.83 11.64
N TRP A 1001 43.21 -8.56 12.43
CA TRP A 1001 42.92 -8.81 13.85
C TRP A 1001 43.83 -7.97 14.76
N PRO A 1002 43.40 -7.65 15.99
CA PRO A 1002 44.28 -7.08 17.01
C PRO A 1002 45.46 -8.03 17.31
N ALA A 1003 46.65 -7.44 17.51
CA ALA A 1003 47.87 -8.17 17.84
C ALA A 1003 47.69 -8.99 19.14
N LEU A 1004 48.15 -10.23 19.12
CA LEU A 1004 48.12 -11.12 20.29
C LEU A 1004 49.12 -10.63 21.35
N THR A 1005 48.78 -10.77 22.63
CA THR A 1005 49.74 -10.53 23.71
C THR A 1005 50.83 -11.63 23.74
N PRO A 1006 51.99 -11.42 24.39
CA PRO A 1006 53.06 -12.41 24.47
C PRO A 1006 52.61 -13.76 25.09
N ASP A 1007 51.72 -13.73 26.08
CA ASP A 1007 51.17 -14.94 26.71
C ASP A 1007 50.23 -15.72 25.77
N GLN A 1008 49.54 -15.01 24.87
CA GLN A 1008 48.69 -15.60 23.83
C GLN A 1008 49.50 -16.21 22.67
N HIS A 1009 50.75 -15.78 22.45
CA HIS A 1009 51.68 -16.44 21.52
C HIS A 1009 52.22 -17.77 22.08
N SER A 1010 52.51 -17.84 23.38
CA SER A 1010 53.17 -19.02 24.00
C SER A 1010 52.36 -20.32 23.93
N ARG A 1011 51.03 -20.23 23.79
CA ARG A 1011 50.12 -21.38 23.70
C ARG A 1011 49.81 -21.84 22.27
N ALA A 1012 50.26 -21.12 21.25
CA ALA A 1012 50.10 -21.53 19.85
C ALA A 1012 51.07 -22.68 19.46
N ASP A 1013 52.18 -22.86 20.19
CA ASP A 1013 53.30 -23.73 19.79
C ASP A 1013 53.40 -25.08 20.54
N THR A 1014 52.46 -25.43 21.43
CA THR A 1014 52.57 -26.66 22.27
C THR A 1014 51.89 -27.90 21.69
N GLY A 1015 51.61 -27.92 20.39
CA GLY A 1015 50.97 -29.04 19.67
C GLY A 1015 51.94 -30.10 19.15
N GLY A 1016 52.88 -30.60 19.96
CA GLY A 1016 53.72 -31.75 19.62
C GLY A 1016 53.87 -32.68 20.84
N PRO A 1017 53.59 -33.99 20.72
CA PRO A 1017 53.71 -34.89 21.86
C PRO A 1017 55.19 -35.13 22.15
N ASP A 1018 55.65 -34.68 23.31
CA ASP A 1018 56.93 -35.09 23.87
C ASP A 1018 56.81 -36.57 24.26
N ALA A 1019 57.59 -37.41 23.59
CA ALA A 1019 57.71 -38.82 23.87
C ALA A 1019 58.50 -39.01 25.18
N GLY A 1020 57.78 -39.04 26.30
CA GLY A 1020 58.26 -39.56 27.57
C GLY A 1020 57.57 -40.88 27.87
N ASP A 1021 58.32 -41.97 27.80
CA ASP A 1021 57.98 -43.29 28.32
C ASP A 1021 57.16 -43.23 29.62
N ILE A 1022 56.13 -44.07 29.74
CA ILE A 1022 56.00 -45.10 30.80
C ILE A 1022 54.65 -45.84 30.66
N SER A 1023 54.77 -47.16 30.64
CA SER A 1023 53.76 -48.21 30.80
C SER A 1023 52.84 -48.04 32.01
N PHE A 1024 51.52 -48.13 31.81
CA PHE A 1024 50.61 -49.22 32.28
C PHE A 1024 49.15 -48.88 31.97
#